data_AF-A0A433SNQ0-F1
#
_entry.id   AF-A0A433SNQ0-F1
#
_cell.length_a   1.000
_cell.length_b   1.000
_cell.length_c   1.000
_cell.angle_alpha   90.00
_cell.angle_beta   90.00
_cell.angle_gamma   90.00
#
_symmetry.space_group_name_H-M   'P 1'
#
loop_
_entity.id
_entity.type
_entity.pdbx_description
1 polymer ?
#
loop_
_entity_poly.entity_id
_entity_poly.type
_entity_poly.pdbx_seq_one_letter_code
_entity_poly.pdbx_strand_id
1 'polypeptide(L)'
;MLFISSIISPWEEGGWEIDSRLVIPIISPWDENILEPNKLTLDLDMEIDDFDMDPVSAVVDDLLTKENHQMQNFREICNYMYISGSSQVLFGNPESHGAETKYLPINTELLWAHYNLSVLILFLNLLQRADYGEESDQDVFVLSDAQMACLKNLCGKFVLLSAAEKMNDNQCKKELSACMPDLHSGLVKCLNTLTCMQLSKLVDYASMEDSTKPSSLDILGMTQLLQIIIDKNEVPRKKSMALKSNIYKLRCSFMSSCELPAIVTSELKTFLEDSGVSETCLNNAFSLPSKQQEPMDVGNEHIMIKSISLCLSGFFEMNLGYKALNSDCKTEHFQKLSMITNRLKEKNVHLLNSSDSMPVPVHLLELNVCIARSLKHLMVPSSDQYWEFTLCTLVEWVQFLSENKGYLCNDVHMQALAISVFELSFEAAQIFSASSEEGQISSEITSVGLVTEKAKTEWSEFFAEGVFSPLLPMFVSLATTRERWDPALWTLIQAPLSSVVSLCPGWLVLTHQLPPHLTASDTSSLSDSIKTLLNHLCPLLMSRESFVELAAYFILRKAIEEIAIQDSKANEMEDEEETKSPPEALIIQLEAAAHFLEFLKVGQVGEHIVLNEGTEDMSQAMGFLLLWRLLLFLFKSSPDELRAKYAQYFKAQGSVSCLLDYLFRLMPQYPDPAMVESSTELKLNENFQGEPNKQLEWLSVQVYRDCLEILPALVRTWWMEQDRRSSNFVDRFTTQYLSTGLIWQQIASSQSNDDNKIEGITIKSRPAAREVLATYEMAEVTINMTITLPENFPLGKLDVACDRRVGVSQAQWDRWLLQLNIFLQHQNGSIVEGLRLWKGNIDKKFEGLDDCMICFSVIHGTTLQLPRLSCRTCRKKFHSTCLYKWFSTSQKSSCPLCRNLF
;
A
#
# COMPACT_ATOMS: atom_id res chain seq x y z
N MET A 1 44.03 7.25 -20.05
CA MET A 1 45.16 6.57 -20.72
C MET A 1 46.05 5.77 -19.73
N LEU A 2 45.49 5.08 -18.73
CA LEU A 2 46.20 4.12 -17.86
C LEU A 2 45.16 3.16 -17.23
N PHE A 3 44.64 2.19 -17.98
CA PHE A 3 43.76 1.14 -17.43
C PHE A 3 43.83 -0.22 -18.17
N ILE A 4 44.95 -0.52 -18.84
CA ILE A 4 45.14 -1.79 -19.58
C ILE A 4 46.49 -2.43 -19.26
N SER A 5 46.78 -2.78 -18.00
CA SER A 5 47.95 -3.62 -17.72
C SER A 5 47.81 -4.63 -16.57
N SER A 6 46.61 -4.94 -16.08
CA SER A 6 46.45 -5.82 -14.92
C SER A 6 45.55 -7.05 -15.12
N ILE A 7 45.21 -7.41 -16.36
CA ILE A 7 44.42 -8.62 -16.62
C ILE A 7 45.22 -9.52 -17.56
N ILE A 8 45.83 -10.57 -16.97
CA ILE A 8 46.44 -11.79 -17.53
C ILE A 8 47.90 -11.99 -17.08
N SER A 9 48.09 -13.03 -16.25
CA SER A 9 49.34 -13.78 -16.03
C SER A 9 48.97 -15.28 -15.93
N PRO A 10 49.84 -16.23 -16.35
CA PRO A 10 49.44 -17.60 -16.68
C PRO A 10 49.21 -18.49 -15.45
N TRP A 11 48.29 -19.43 -15.62
CA TRP A 11 47.87 -20.46 -14.67
C TRP A 11 48.62 -21.77 -14.93
N GLU A 12 49.03 -22.49 -13.88
CA GLU A 12 49.32 -23.93 -13.96
C GLU A 12 48.46 -24.67 -12.91
N GLU A 13 47.66 -25.61 -13.44
CA GLU A 13 47.02 -26.79 -12.83
C GLU A 13 45.76 -26.62 -11.94
N GLY A 14 44.59 -26.74 -12.59
CA GLY A 14 43.50 -27.62 -12.13
C GLY A 14 42.22 -26.99 -11.56
N GLY A 15 41.24 -26.67 -12.41
CA GLY A 15 39.86 -26.33 -12.02
C GLY A 15 39.14 -25.47 -13.07
N TRP A 16 37.89 -25.80 -13.39
CA TRP A 16 37.11 -25.23 -14.50
C TRP A 16 36.68 -23.78 -14.28
N GLU A 17 36.78 -22.91 -15.29
CA GLU A 17 36.15 -21.59 -15.31
C GLU A 17 35.75 -21.16 -16.74
N ILE A 18 34.68 -20.37 -16.79
CA ILE A 18 33.91 -19.93 -17.96
C ILE A 18 34.78 -19.07 -18.91
N ASP A 19 34.74 -19.37 -20.21
CA ASP A 19 35.42 -18.58 -21.24
C ASP A 19 34.72 -17.22 -21.41
N SER A 20 35.37 -16.18 -20.90
CA SER A 20 34.93 -14.78 -20.81
C SER A 20 35.30 -13.93 -22.04
N ARG A 21 35.42 -14.53 -23.23
CA ARG A 21 35.75 -13.80 -24.46
C ARG A 21 34.52 -13.23 -25.15
N LEU A 22 33.91 -12.23 -24.52
CA LEU A 22 33.14 -11.14 -25.16
C LEU A 22 32.96 -9.98 -24.15
N VAL A 23 34.06 -9.53 -23.54
CA VAL A 23 34.07 -8.26 -22.80
C VAL A 23 34.11 -7.13 -23.83
N ILE A 24 32.94 -6.64 -24.22
CA ILE A 24 32.78 -5.40 -24.99
C ILE A 24 32.82 -4.24 -23.99
N PRO A 25 33.65 -3.20 -24.17
CA PRO A 25 33.69 -2.06 -23.27
C PRO A 25 32.35 -1.31 -23.30
N ILE A 26 31.91 -0.87 -22.12
CA ILE A 26 30.75 0.01 -21.94
C ILE A 26 31.03 1.32 -22.67
N ILE A 27 30.41 1.53 -23.83
CA ILE A 27 30.36 2.80 -24.52
C ILE A 27 28.93 3.32 -24.39
N SER A 28 28.75 4.41 -23.66
CA SER A 28 27.51 5.18 -23.68
C SER A 28 27.26 5.67 -25.12
N PRO A 29 26.09 5.43 -25.74
CA PRO A 29 25.82 5.85 -27.12
C PRO A 29 25.76 7.37 -27.32
N TRP A 30 25.89 8.17 -26.25
CA TRP A 30 25.53 9.59 -26.21
C TRP A 30 26.68 10.53 -25.82
N ASP A 31 27.93 10.10 -25.98
CA ASP A 31 29.05 11.05 -25.88
C ASP A 31 29.07 11.92 -27.15
N GLU A 32 28.55 13.15 -27.05
CA GLU A 32 28.35 14.10 -28.17
C GLU A 32 29.63 14.44 -28.96
N ASN A 33 30.80 13.97 -28.50
CA ASN A 33 32.10 14.23 -29.11
C ASN A 33 32.63 13.13 -30.05
N ILE A 34 31.85 12.09 -30.39
CA ILE A 34 32.29 10.98 -31.28
C ILE A 34 31.41 10.83 -32.53
N LEU A 35 30.90 11.93 -33.08
CA LEU A 35 30.23 11.93 -34.39
C LEU A 35 31.17 12.48 -35.48
N GLU A 36 32.23 11.72 -35.80
CA GLU A 36 32.85 11.77 -37.13
C GLU A 36 32.58 10.42 -37.82
N PRO A 37 31.79 10.37 -38.92
CA PRO A 37 31.36 9.12 -39.57
C PRO A 37 32.50 8.21 -40.08
N ASN A 38 33.75 8.69 -40.08
CA ASN A 38 34.86 8.06 -40.78
C ASN A 38 35.93 7.44 -39.86
N LYS A 39 35.66 7.20 -38.57
CA LYS A 39 36.67 6.66 -37.62
C LYS A 39 36.34 5.35 -36.92
N LEU A 40 35.21 4.72 -37.21
CA LEU A 40 34.91 3.35 -36.78
C LEU A 40 35.21 2.38 -37.92
N THR A 41 36.48 2.25 -38.29
CA THR A 41 36.95 1.06 -38.99
C THR A 41 37.23 0.00 -37.94
N LEU A 42 36.25 -0.86 -37.68
CA LEU A 42 36.53 -2.23 -37.23
C LEU A 42 37.23 -2.91 -38.42
N ASP A 43 38.52 -3.23 -38.28
CA ASP A 43 39.25 -4.09 -39.21
C ASP A 43 38.59 -5.48 -39.21
N LEU A 44 37.53 -5.62 -40.01
CA LEU A 44 37.03 -6.87 -40.53
C LEU A 44 37.43 -6.88 -42.01
N ASP A 45 38.72 -7.12 -42.27
CA ASP A 45 39.21 -7.51 -43.59
C ASP A 45 38.64 -8.90 -43.93
N MET A 46 37.37 -8.91 -44.34
CA MET A 46 36.79 -9.97 -45.14
C MET A 46 36.41 -9.33 -46.47
N GLU A 47 37.09 -9.71 -47.55
CA GLU A 47 36.82 -9.24 -48.90
C GLU A 47 35.32 -9.39 -49.21
N ILE A 48 34.65 -8.24 -49.35
CA ILE A 48 33.22 -8.10 -49.61
C ILE A 48 33.00 -8.18 -51.12
N ASP A 49 33.27 -9.34 -51.71
CA ASP A 49 32.99 -9.63 -53.12
C ASP A 49 32.37 -11.04 -53.20
N ASP A 50 31.12 -11.15 -52.75
CA ASP A 50 30.08 -12.12 -53.18
C ASP A 50 29.00 -12.20 -52.08
N PHE A 51 28.07 -11.22 -52.09
CA PHE A 51 26.83 -11.30 -51.31
C PHE A 51 25.85 -12.27 -51.99
N ASP A 52 26.06 -13.56 -51.78
CA ASP A 52 24.99 -14.55 -51.79
C ASP A 52 25.03 -15.25 -50.41
N MET A 53 23.96 -15.04 -49.63
CA MET A 53 23.72 -15.51 -48.26
C MET A 53 24.29 -14.64 -47.14
N ASP A 54 23.36 -13.94 -46.49
CA ASP A 54 23.52 -13.12 -45.29
C ASP A 54 24.16 -13.91 -44.11
N PRO A 55 25.38 -13.55 -43.66
CA PRO A 55 26.03 -14.18 -42.50
C PRO A 55 25.20 -14.04 -41.22
N VAL A 56 24.36 -13.00 -41.16
CA VAL A 56 23.45 -12.75 -40.04
C VAL A 56 22.30 -13.75 -40.07
N SER A 57 21.73 -14.03 -41.24
CA SER A 57 20.68 -15.05 -41.41
C SER A 57 21.16 -16.45 -41.03
N ALA A 58 22.39 -16.84 -41.39
CA ALA A 58 22.91 -18.17 -41.07
C ALA A 58 23.16 -18.39 -39.56
N VAL A 59 23.61 -17.34 -38.85
CA VAL A 59 23.81 -17.37 -37.39
C VAL A 59 22.47 -17.29 -36.64
N VAL A 60 21.51 -16.53 -37.18
CA VAL A 60 20.14 -16.41 -36.64
C VAL A 60 19.35 -17.71 -36.83
N ASP A 61 19.46 -18.36 -37.99
CA ASP A 61 18.82 -19.65 -38.25
C ASP A 61 19.45 -20.76 -37.39
N ASP A 62 20.78 -20.82 -37.22
CA ASP A 62 21.41 -21.86 -36.38
C ASP A 62 21.11 -21.69 -34.87
N LEU A 63 20.78 -20.47 -34.43
CA LEU A 63 20.38 -20.16 -33.04
C LEU A 63 18.87 -20.37 -32.78
N LEU A 64 18.01 -20.13 -33.77
CA LEU A 64 16.55 -20.33 -33.66
C LEU A 64 16.11 -21.78 -33.91
N THR A 65 16.90 -22.57 -34.63
CA THR A 65 16.53 -23.95 -35.04
C THR A 65 16.96 -25.04 -34.08
N LYS A 66 17.86 -24.77 -33.12
CA LYS A 66 18.23 -25.73 -32.06
C LYS A 66 17.38 -25.45 -30.82
N GLU A 67 16.74 -26.47 -30.26
CA GLU A 67 16.21 -26.43 -28.88
C GLU A 67 17.36 -26.13 -27.92
N ASN A 68 17.61 -24.84 -27.70
CA ASN A 68 18.73 -24.33 -26.96
C ASN A 68 18.21 -23.62 -25.70
N HIS A 69 19.05 -23.51 -24.67
CA HIS A 69 18.79 -22.86 -23.38
C HIS A 69 18.18 -21.44 -23.53
N GLN A 70 18.44 -20.76 -24.64
CA GLN A 70 17.88 -19.45 -24.97
C GLN A 70 16.37 -19.49 -25.25
N MET A 71 15.87 -20.54 -25.92
CA MET A 71 14.44 -20.71 -26.19
C MET A 71 13.67 -21.13 -24.93
N GLN A 72 14.36 -21.76 -23.97
CA GLN A 72 13.82 -22.00 -22.63
C GLN A 72 13.69 -20.71 -21.82
N ASN A 73 14.74 -19.88 -21.73
CA ASN A 73 14.68 -18.57 -21.05
C ASN A 73 13.59 -17.68 -21.67
N PHE A 74 13.45 -17.73 -23.00
CA PHE A 74 12.39 -17.04 -23.73
C PHE A 74 10.98 -17.47 -23.29
N ARG A 75 10.73 -18.79 -23.21
CA ARG A 75 9.46 -19.34 -22.72
C ARG A 75 9.18 -18.94 -21.28
N GLU A 76 10.19 -18.97 -20.40
CA GLU A 76 10.08 -18.56 -19.01
C GLU A 76 9.68 -17.08 -18.88
N ILE A 77 10.25 -16.19 -19.69
CA ILE A 77 9.88 -14.77 -19.75
C ILE A 77 8.43 -14.57 -20.21
N CYS A 78 8.02 -15.25 -21.28
CA CYS A 78 6.65 -15.17 -21.77
C CYS A 78 5.64 -15.69 -20.73
N ASN A 79 5.98 -16.77 -20.04
CA ASN A 79 5.17 -17.31 -18.94
C ASN A 79 5.12 -16.33 -17.77
N TYR A 80 6.22 -15.67 -17.42
CA TYR A 80 6.22 -14.61 -16.41
C TYR A 80 5.26 -13.46 -16.79
N MET A 81 5.29 -12.99 -18.04
CA MET A 81 4.37 -11.96 -18.52
C MET A 81 2.91 -12.41 -18.48
N TYR A 82 2.67 -13.69 -18.79
CA TYR A 82 1.34 -14.28 -18.66
C TYR A 82 0.89 -14.30 -17.20
N ILE A 83 1.73 -14.80 -16.27
CA ILE A 83 1.45 -14.83 -14.83
C ILE A 83 1.17 -13.42 -14.30
N SER A 84 2.00 -12.44 -14.66
CA SER A 84 1.88 -11.04 -14.21
C SER A 84 0.72 -10.26 -14.83
N GLY A 85 -0.11 -10.91 -15.67
CA GLY A 85 -1.23 -10.28 -16.38
C GLY A 85 -0.82 -9.26 -17.45
N SER A 86 0.48 -9.16 -17.76
CA SER A 86 1.03 -8.28 -18.80
C SER A 86 0.86 -8.86 -20.22
N SER A 87 0.56 -10.15 -20.33
CA SER A 87 0.14 -10.83 -21.54
C SER A 87 -1.04 -11.76 -21.22
N GLN A 88 -1.98 -11.91 -22.15
CA GLN A 88 -3.03 -12.95 -22.06
C GLN A 88 -2.61 -14.25 -22.78
N VAL A 89 -1.40 -14.31 -23.33
CA VAL A 89 -0.93 -15.39 -24.20
C VAL A 89 0.13 -16.21 -23.48
N LEU A 90 -0.14 -17.50 -23.33
CA LEU A 90 0.84 -18.47 -22.85
C LEU A 90 1.69 -19.00 -24.02
N PHE A 91 3.00 -19.11 -23.83
CA PHE A 91 3.93 -19.58 -24.86
C PHE A 91 4.45 -20.99 -24.56
N GLY A 92 3.79 -22.00 -25.13
CA GLY A 92 4.29 -23.39 -25.27
C GLY A 92 4.25 -24.25 -24.00
N ASN A 93 4.07 -25.57 -24.19
CA ASN A 93 3.79 -26.57 -23.15
C ASN A 93 5.07 -27.36 -22.77
N PRO A 94 5.47 -27.48 -21.49
CA PRO A 94 6.28 -28.59 -21.04
C PRO A 94 5.38 -29.82 -21.00
N GLU A 95 5.25 -30.54 -22.12
CA GLU A 95 4.47 -31.77 -22.13
C GLU A 95 5.08 -32.80 -21.18
N SER A 96 4.32 -33.07 -20.11
CA SER A 96 4.11 -34.41 -19.58
C SER A 96 5.35 -35.25 -19.30
N HIS A 97 6.24 -34.81 -18.42
CA HIS A 97 6.94 -35.75 -17.55
C HIS A 97 7.11 -35.11 -16.19
N GLY A 98 6.87 -35.87 -15.12
CA GLY A 98 6.99 -35.45 -13.73
C GLY A 98 8.43 -35.13 -13.31
N ALA A 99 9.10 -34.27 -14.06
CA ALA A 99 10.31 -33.59 -13.66
C ALA A 99 9.89 -32.30 -12.98
N GLU A 100 10.39 -32.08 -11.77
CA GLU A 100 10.38 -30.76 -11.12
C GLU A 100 10.78 -29.71 -12.17
N THR A 101 9.86 -28.86 -12.60
CA THR A 101 10.13 -27.67 -13.41
C THR A 101 10.93 -26.71 -12.52
N LYS A 102 12.21 -27.01 -12.34
CA LYS A 102 13.18 -26.05 -11.84
C LYS A 102 13.36 -25.04 -12.96
N TYR A 103 12.69 -23.88 -12.82
CA TYR A 103 13.00 -22.68 -13.59
C TYR A 103 14.52 -22.56 -13.65
N LEU A 104 15.10 -22.61 -14.84
CA LEU A 104 16.54 -22.41 -14.94
C LEU A 104 16.80 -20.95 -14.56
N PRO A 105 17.82 -20.64 -13.74
CA PRO A 105 18.17 -19.25 -13.51
C PRO A 105 18.51 -18.61 -14.86
N ILE A 106 17.68 -17.65 -15.28
CA ILE A 106 17.86 -16.90 -16.52
C ILE A 106 19.24 -16.26 -16.44
N ASN A 107 20.17 -16.66 -17.31
CA ASN A 107 21.50 -16.06 -17.38
C ASN A 107 21.38 -14.65 -17.99
N THR A 108 21.17 -13.68 -17.11
CA THR A 108 20.92 -12.27 -17.41
C THR A 108 22.11 -11.61 -18.11
N GLU A 109 23.34 -11.98 -17.77
CA GLU A 109 24.57 -11.48 -18.40
C GLU A 109 24.68 -11.90 -19.88
N LEU A 110 24.33 -13.15 -20.19
CA LEU A 110 24.32 -13.66 -21.57
C LEU A 110 23.20 -13.00 -22.41
N LEU A 111 22.02 -12.80 -21.81
CA LEU A 111 20.90 -12.09 -22.42
C LEU A 111 21.29 -10.63 -22.73
N TRP A 112 22.04 -10.00 -21.82
CA TRP A 112 22.51 -8.62 -21.92
C TRP A 112 23.60 -8.43 -22.98
N ALA A 113 24.62 -9.29 -23.01
CA ALA A 113 25.69 -9.24 -24.01
C ALA A 113 25.15 -9.45 -25.44
N HIS A 114 24.20 -10.38 -25.61
CA HIS A 114 23.51 -10.61 -26.87
C HIS A 114 22.64 -9.41 -27.30
N TYR A 115 21.94 -8.79 -26.35
CA TYR A 115 21.12 -7.62 -26.60
C TYR A 115 21.95 -6.42 -27.07
N ASN A 116 23.02 -6.06 -26.35
CA ASN A 116 23.85 -4.90 -26.66
C ASN A 116 24.48 -4.96 -28.06
N LEU A 117 25.05 -6.11 -28.43
CA LEU A 117 25.66 -6.28 -29.75
C LEU A 117 24.61 -6.18 -30.87
N SER A 118 23.46 -6.82 -30.68
CA SER A 118 22.37 -6.80 -31.66
C SER A 118 21.77 -5.41 -31.85
N VAL A 119 21.54 -4.69 -30.74
CA VAL A 119 20.91 -3.35 -30.76
C VAL A 119 21.86 -2.30 -31.32
N LEU A 120 23.16 -2.36 -31.03
CA LEU A 120 24.15 -1.48 -31.66
C LEU A 120 24.18 -1.66 -33.18
N ILE A 121 24.18 -2.90 -33.68
CA ILE A 121 24.17 -3.20 -35.12
C ILE A 121 22.84 -2.75 -35.77
N LEU A 122 21.70 -3.02 -35.12
CA LEU A 122 20.37 -2.60 -35.59
C LEU A 122 20.21 -1.07 -35.63
N PHE A 123 20.77 -0.37 -34.64
CA PHE A 123 20.73 1.09 -34.55
C PHE A 123 21.64 1.75 -35.59
N LEU A 124 22.83 1.19 -35.83
CA LEU A 124 23.73 1.62 -36.90
C LEU A 124 23.08 1.47 -38.29
N ASN A 125 22.34 0.38 -38.52
CA ASN A 125 21.60 0.15 -39.78
C ASN A 125 20.38 1.08 -39.96
N LEU A 126 19.73 1.49 -38.87
CA LEU A 126 18.65 2.49 -38.90
C LEU A 126 19.16 3.92 -39.10
N LEU A 127 20.39 4.21 -38.66
CA LEU A 127 21.04 5.52 -38.82
C LEU A 127 21.76 5.69 -40.17
N GLN A 128 22.13 4.62 -40.86
CA GLN A 128 22.61 4.70 -42.23
C GLN A 128 21.50 5.25 -43.13
N ARG A 129 21.61 6.54 -43.47
CA ARG A 129 20.85 7.13 -44.57
C ARG A 129 21.21 6.36 -45.83
N ALA A 130 20.20 5.94 -46.59
CA ALA A 130 20.43 5.52 -47.96
C ALA A 130 21.11 6.69 -48.68
N ASP A 131 22.41 6.56 -48.98
CA ASP A 131 23.09 7.41 -49.93
C ASP A 131 22.52 7.11 -51.31
N TYR A 132 21.39 7.73 -51.63
CA TYR A 132 20.90 7.84 -53.00
C TYR A 132 20.44 9.28 -53.24
N GLY A 133 21.34 10.03 -53.87
CA GLY A 133 21.07 10.93 -54.99
C GLY A 133 19.97 11.97 -54.83
N GLU A 134 20.41 13.22 -54.68
CA GLU A 134 19.77 14.48 -55.05
C GLU A 134 18.38 14.45 -55.73
N GLU A 135 17.49 15.25 -55.14
CA GLU A 135 16.38 16.01 -55.75
C GLU A 135 15.15 15.22 -56.24
N SER A 136 14.17 15.04 -55.35
CA SER A 136 12.77 15.31 -55.72
C SER A 136 11.94 15.82 -54.54
N ASP A 137 11.24 16.94 -54.76
CA ASP A 137 10.32 17.58 -53.83
C ASP A 137 9.05 16.71 -53.61
N GLN A 138 9.21 15.53 -53.02
CA GLN A 138 8.14 14.67 -52.47
C GLN A 138 8.68 13.47 -51.67
N ASP A 139 9.86 13.60 -51.05
CA ASP A 139 10.51 12.51 -50.31
C ASP A 139 9.77 12.16 -49.00
N VAL A 140 8.73 11.34 -49.13
CA VAL A 140 8.25 10.48 -48.05
C VAL A 140 9.40 9.56 -47.70
N PHE A 141 10.00 9.72 -46.52
CA PHE A 141 10.93 8.73 -45.96
C PHE A 141 10.28 7.33 -46.11
N VAL A 142 10.90 6.38 -46.80
CA VAL A 142 10.41 5.00 -46.92
C VAL A 142 11.45 4.11 -46.27
N LEU A 143 11.06 3.41 -45.20
CA LEU A 143 11.93 2.40 -44.59
C LEU A 143 12.14 1.27 -45.61
N SER A 144 13.39 0.84 -45.79
CA SER A 144 13.68 -0.36 -46.59
C SER A 144 13.16 -1.62 -45.89
N ASP A 145 12.97 -2.73 -46.62
CA ASP A 145 12.57 -4.01 -46.04
C ASP A 145 13.55 -4.49 -44.96
N ALA A 146 14.84 -4.22 -45.15
CA ALA A 146 15.87 -4.47 -44.13
C ALA A 146 15.65 -3.62 -42.87
N GLN A 147 15.33 -2.33 -43.00
CA GLN A 147 15.05 -1.46 -41.85
C GLN A 147 13.75 -1.86 -41.13
N MET A 148 12.72 -2.31 -41.86
CA MET A 148 11.47 -2.83 -41.28
C MET A 148 11.70 -4.15 -40.54
N ALA A 149 12.50 -5.07 -41.10
CA ALA A 149 12.93 -6.30 -40.42
C ALA A 149 13.74 -6.01 -39.14
N CYS A 150 14.62 -5.00 -39.20
CA CYS A 150 15.39 -4.55 -38.04
C CYS A 150 14.49 -4.03 -36.91
N LEU A 151 13.53 -3.16 -37.23
CA LEU A 151 12.56 -2.65 -36.25
C LEU A 151 11.68 -3.75 -35.66
N LYS A 152 11.23 -4.70 -36.48
CA LYS A 152 10.46 -5.88 -36.04
C LYS A 152 11.24 -6.69 -35.00
N ASN A 153 12.50 -7.05 -35.29
CA ASN A 153 13.36 -7.80 -34.38
C ASN A 153 13.66 -7.03 -33.07
N LEU A 154 13.84 -5.71 -33.15
CA LEU A 154 14.10 -4.87 -31.98
C LEU A 154 12.91 -4.85 -31.00
N CYS A 155 11.69 -4.95 -31.52
CA CYS A 155 10.47 -5.00 -30.70
C CYS A 155 10.38 -6.28 -29.87
N GLY A 156 10.67 -7.45 -30.46
CA GLY A 156 10.69 -8.71 -29.72
C GLY A 156 11.76 -8.72 -28.62
N LYS A 157 12.93 -8.12 -28.87
CA LYS A 157 14.02 -8.00 -27.89
C LYS A 157 13.72 -7.00 -26.77
N PHE A 158 12.96 -5.94 -27.05
CA PHE A 158 12.51 -4.97 -26.03
C PHE A 158 11.57 -5.61 -25.00
N VAL A 159 10.70 -6.53 -25.42
CA VAL A 159 9.83 -7.31 -24.51
C VAL A 159 10.67 -8.11 -23.51
N LEU A 160 11.73 -8.76 -24.00
CA LEU A 160 12.62 -9.56 -23.17
C LEU A 160 13.36 -8.72 -22.14
N LEU A 161 13.81 -7.52 -22.49
CA LEU A 161 14.41 -6.59 -21.55
C LEU A 161 13.41 -6.02 -20.54
N SER A 162 12.23 -5.62 -20.98
CA SER A 162 11.16 -5.09 -20.11
C SER A 162 10.71 -6.14 -19.09
N ALA A 163 10.67 -7.41 -19.49
CA ALA A 163 10.43 -8.51 -18.57
C ALA A 163 11.64 -8.77 -17.65
N ALA A 164 12.87 -8.71 -18.17
CA ALA A 164 14.09 -8.86 -17.37
C ALA A 164 14.26 -7.78 -16.30
N GLU A 165 13.92 -6.52 -16.60
CA GLU A 165 13.94 -5.42 -15.63
C GLU A 165 12.95 -5.65 -14.47
N LYS A 166 11.83 -6.34 -14.75
CA LYS A 166 10.82 -6.71 -13.73
C LYS A 166 11.22 -7.92 -12.90
N MET A 167 12.18 -8.72 -13.35
CA MET A 167 12.74 -9.85 -12.60
C MET A 167 13.76 -9.35 -11.57
N ASN A 168 13.62 -9.80 -10.32
CA ASN A 168 14.20 -9.14 -9.14
C ASN A 168 15.67 -9.54 -8.87
N ASP A 169 16.56 -9.34 -9.84
CA ASP A 169 18.02 -9.39 -9.63
C ASP A 169 18.56 -7.96 -9.44
N ASN A 170 18.97 -7.64 -8.22
CA ASN A 170 19.36 -6.28 -7.80
C ASN A 170 20.57 -5.72 -8.57
N GLN A 171 21.46 -6.57 -9.08
CA GLN A 171 22.63 -6.10 -9.82
C GLN A 171 22.25 -5.78 -11.27
N CYS A 172 21.51 -6.69 -11.91
CA CYS A 172 21.00 -6.49 -13.26
C CYS A 172 19.98 -5.34 -13.34
N LYS A 173 19.10 -5.20 -12.34
CA LYS A 173 18.10 -4.12 -12.25
C LYS A 173 18.73 -2.74 -12.18
N LYS A 174 19.84 -2.55 -11.45
CA LYS A 174 20.56 -1.26 -11.39
C LYS A 174 21.18 -0.87 -12.73
N GLU A 175 21.77 -1.83 -13.44
CA GLU A 175 22.41 -1.58 -14.75
C GLU A 175 21.37 -1.41 -15.88
N LEU A 176 20.31 -2.24 -15.87
CA LEU A 176 19.17 -2.11 -16.79
C LEU A 176 18.40 -0.81 -16.57
N SER A 177 18.02 -0.48 -15.33
CA SER A 177 17.31 0.78 -15.04
C SER A 177 18.12 2.03 -15.37
N ALA A 178 19.46 1.95 -15.37
CA ALA A 178 20.31 3.05 -15.80
C ALA A 178 20.30 3.27 -17.32
N CYS A 179 20.17 2.20 -18.12
CA CYS A 179 20.28 2.27 -19.59
C CYS A 179 18.92 2.24 -20.31
N MET A 180 17.89 1.65 -19.70
CA MET A 180 16.53 1.54 -20.23
C MET A 180 15.91 2.90 -20.59
N PRO A 181 16.11 3.99 -19.82
CA PRO A 181 15.63 5.32 -20.18
C PRO A 181 16.20 5.84 -21.51
N ASP A 182 17.50 5.61 -21.75
CA ASP A 182 18.19 6.06 -22.95
C ASP A 182 17.79 5.26 -24.19
N LEU A 183 17.70 3.93 -24.04
CA LEU A 183 17.20 3.04 -25.08
C LEU A 183 15.75 3.37 -25.45
N HIS A 184 14.90 3.51 -24.44
CA HIS A 184 13.51 3.92 -24.60
C HIS A 184 13.42 5.28 -25.30
N SER A 185 14.18 6.28 -24.84
CA SER A 185 14.24 7.62 -25.45
C SER A 185 14.68 7.56 -26.91
N GLY A 186 15.70 6.76 -27.24
CA GLY A 186 16.15 6.52 -28.61
C GLY A 186 15.08 5.88 -29.50
N LEU A 187 14.40 4.84 -29.01
CA LEU A 187 13.30 4.16 -29.69
C LEU A 187 12.11 5.09 -29.93
N VAL A 188 11.69 5.82 -28.90
CA VAL A 188 10.64 6.85 -28.98
C VAL A 188 11.01 7.89 -30.02
N LYS A 189 12.25 8.42 -29.99
CA LYS A 189 12.72 9.43 -30.94
C LYS A 189 12.67 8.89 -32.37
N CYS A 190 13.13 7.66 -32.60
CA CYS A 190 13.06 6.98 -33.90
C CYS A 190 11.61 6.82 -34.38
N LEU A 191 10.72 6.26 -33.56
CA LEU A 191 9.31 6.05 -33.91
C LEU A 191 8.53 7.38 -34.05
N ASN A 192 8.96 8.42 -33.35
CA ASN A 192 8.40 9.77 -33.51
C ASN A 192 8.76 10.41 -34.85
N THR A 193 9.88 10.04 -35.48
CA THR A 193 10.21 10.49 -36.84
C THR A 193 9.37 9.81 -37.93
N LEU A 194 8.76 8.66 -37.66
CA LEU A 194 7.89 7.96 -38.62
C LEU A 194 6.54 8.66 -38.78
N THR A 195 6.07 8.80 -40.02
CA THR A 195 4.71 9.24 -40.34
C THR A 195 3.67 8.17 -39.96
N CYS A 196 2.39 8.54 -39.81
CA CYS A 196 1.31 7.57 -39.56
C CYS A 196 1.22 6.48 -40.65
N MET A 197 1.56 6.83 -41.90
CA MET A 197 1.57 5.90 -43.02
C MET A 197 2.71 4.88 -42.91
N GLN A 198 3.91 5.32 -42.52
CA GLN A 198 5.05 4.42 -42.28
C GLN A 198 4.82 3.53 -41.07
N LEU A 199 4.20 4.04 -40.01
CA LEU A 199 3.80 3.24 -38.85
C LEU A 199 2.75 2.18 -39.22
N SER A 200 1.78 2.51 -40.08
CA SER A 200 0.85 1.50 -40.60
C SER A 200 1.59 0.45 -41.41
N LYS A 201 2.51 0.83 -42.31
CA LYS A 201 3.31 -0.12 -43.09
C LYS A 201 4.15 -1.03 -42.21
N LEU A 202 4.74 -0.51 -41.14
CA LEU A 202 5.52 -1.29 -40.17
C LEU A 202 4.64 -2.31 -39.43
N VAL A 203 3.42 -1.92 -39.07
CA VAL A 203 2.41 -2.82 -38.48
C VAL A 203 1.96 -3.88 -39.47
N ASP A 204 1.68 -3.48 -40.71
CA ASP A 204 1.29 -4.39 -41.77
C ASP A 204 2.45 -5.39 -42.04
N TYR A 205 3.72 -4.94 -42.05
CA TYR A 205 4.93 -5.76 -42.18
C TYR A 205 5.13 -6.74 -41.01
N ALA A 206 4.93 -6.29 -39.77
CA ALA A 206 4.95 -7.17 -38.59
C ALA A 206 3.85 -8.24 -38.62
N SER A 207 2.79 -8.02 -39.42
CA SER A 207 1.61 -8.88 -39.57
C SER A 207 1.66 -9.78 -40.82
N MET A 208 2.67 -9.70 -41.70
CA MET A 208 2.72 -10.45 -42.97
C MET A 208 3.08 -11.94 -42.81
N GLU A 209 2.52 -12.77 -43.71
CA GLU A 209 2.54 -14.24 -43.72
C GLU A 209 3.70 -14.90 -44.50
N ASP A 210 4.74 -14.18 -44.92
CA ASP A 210 5.76 -14.77 -45.80
C ASP A 210 6.58 -15.87 -45.13
N SER A 211 6.25 -17.14 -45.45
CA SER A 211 6.92 -18.43 -45.21
C SER A 211 7.32 -18.81 -43.76
N THR A 212 7.45 -17.85 -42.86
CA THR A 212 7.63 -18.02 -41.42
C THR A 212 6.58 -17.14 -40.75
N LYS A 213 5.51 -17.76 -40.22
CA LYS A 213 4.42 -17.10 -39.49
C LYS A 213 4.98 -15.96 -38.60
N PRO A 214 4.35 -14.77 -38.53
CA PRO A 214 4.82 -13.71 -37.65
C PRO A 214 4.91 -14.27 -36.22
N SER A 215 6.08 -14.13 -35.58
CA SER A 215 6.22 -14.66 -34.24
C SER A 215 5.30 -13.85 -33.33
N SER A 216 4.56 -14.54 -32.46
CA SER A 216 3.69 -13.92 -31.45
C SER A 216 4.44 -12.90 -30.58
N LEU A 217 5.76 -13.04 -30.49
CA LEU A 217 6.68 -12.10 -29.86
C LEU A 217 6.79 -10.76 -30.60
N ASP A 218 6.90 -10.77 -31.92
CA ASP A 218 7.02 -9.55 -32.73
C ASP A 218 5.76 -8.70 -32.58
N ILE A 219 4.60 -9.37 -32.56
CA ILE A 219 3.30 -8.72 -32.41
C ILE A 219 3.13 -8.18 -30.98
N LEU A 220 3.50 -8.95 -29.95
CA LEU A 220 3.45 -8.52 -28.55
C LEU A 220 4.40 -7.34 -28.30
N GLY A 221 5.62 -7.41 -28.83
CA GLY A 221 6.62 -6.36 -28.68
C GLY A 221 6.27 -5.08 -29.39
N MET A 222 5.76 -5.15 -30.61
CA MET A 222 5.21 -4.00 -31.31
C MET A 222 4.03 -3.40 -30.54
N THR A 223 3.14 -4.24 -30.00
CA THR A 223 1.99 -3.79 -29.22
C THR A 223 2.43 -3.04 -27.95
N GLN A 224 3.37 -3.58 -27.17
CA GLN A 224 3.88 -2.94 -25.95
C GLN A 224 4.62 -1.64 -26.26
N LEU A 225 5.46 -1.63 -27.29
CA LEU A 225 6.23 -0.44 -27.69
C LEU A 225 5.31 0.71 -28.11
N LEU A 226 4.30 0.43 -28.93
CA LEU A 226 3.31 1.42 -29.35
C LEU A 226 2.45 1.91 -28.17
N GLN A 227 2.16 1.05 -27.19
CA GLN A 227 1.39 1.39 -25.99
C GLN A 227 2.17 2.33 -25.06
N ILE A 228 3.45 2.05 -24.82
CA ILE A 228 4.34 2.89 -24.00
C ILE A 228 4.46 4.32 -24.58
N ILE A 229 4.56 4.44 -25.90
CA ILE A 229 4.59 5.71 -26.62
C ILE A 229 3.30 6.51 -26.41
N ILE A 230 2.15 5.84 -26.31
CA ILE A 230 0.87 6.48 -26.03
C ILE A 230 0.80 6.95 -24.57
N ASP A 231 1.26 6.12 -23.62
CA ASP A 231 1.06 6.35 -22.18
C ASP A 231 1.92 7.50 -21.62
N LYS A 232 3.10 7.78 -22.19
CA LYS A 232 3.96 8.91 -21.77
C LYS A 232 3.57 10.27 -22.38
N ASN A 233 2.46 10.37 -23.13
CA ASN A 233 1.97 11.60 -23.76
C ASN A 233 2.99 12.31 -24.70
N GLU A 234 3.99 11.59 -25.21
CA GLU A 234 5.07 12.16 -26.04
C GLU A 234 4.65 12.38 -27.52
N VAL A 235 3.36 12.19 -27.85
CA VAL A 235 2.87 12.16 -29.23
C VAL A 235 1.61 13.02 -29.43
N PRO A 236 1.50 13.82 -30.52
CA PRO A 236 0.30 14.59 -30.83
C PRO A 236 -0.98 13.75 -30.95
N ARG A 237 -2.12 14.30 -30.51
CA ARG A 237 -3.44 13.61 -30.43
C ARG A 237 -3.86 12.87 -31.70
N LYS A 238 -3.58 13.41 -32.89
CA LYS A 238 -3.88 12.75 -34.18
C LYS A 238 -3.03 11.49 -34.43
N LYS A 239 -1.74 11.54 -34.09
CA LYS A 239 -0.81 10.41 -34.23
C LYS A 239 -1.07 9.35 -33.14
N SER A 240 -1.51 9.77 -31.95
CA SER A 240 -2.02 8.86 -30.90
C SER A 240 -3.23 8.02 -31.37
N MET A 241 -4.20 8.61 -32.09
CA MET A 241 -5.32 7.83 -32.64
C MET A 241 -4.89 6.80 -33.69
N ALA A 242 -3.95 7.17 -34.58
CA ALA A 242 -3.41 6.25 -35.57
C ALA A 242 -2.62 5.09 -34.93
N LEU A 243 -1.83 5.38 -33.88
CA LEU A 243 -1.11 4.37 -33.10
C LEU A 243 -2.07 3.40 -32.41
N LYS A 244 -3.17 3.89 -31.81
CA LYS A 244 -4.22 3.04 -31.23
C LYS A 244 -4.87 2.13 -32.28
N SER A 245 -5.13 2.65 -33.49
CA SER A 245 -5.64 1.86 -34.61
C SER A 245 -4.64 0.80 -35.09
N ASN A 246 -3.34 1.07 -35.03
CA ASN A 246 -2.30 0.14 -35.43
C ASN A 246 -2.08 -0.96 -34.37
N ILE A 247 -2.16 -0.62 -33.08
CA ILE A 247 -2.20 -1.61 -31.99
C ILE A 247 -3.39 -2.55 -32.17
N TYR A 248 -4.56 -2.01 -32.54
CA TYR A 248 -5.75 -2.80 -32.84
C TYR A 248 -5.48 -3.79 -33.99
N LYS A 249 -4.89 -3.33 -35.11
CA LYS A 249 -4.52 -4.20 -36.25
C LYS A 249 -3.55 -5.33 -35.84
N LEU A 250 -2.53 -5.03 -35.04
CA LEU A 250 -1.56 -6.02 -34.56
C LEU A 250 -2.25 -7.10 -33.72
N ARG A 251 -3.11 -6.70 -32.80
CA ARG A 251 -3.89 -7.63 -31.96
C ARG A 251 -4.84 -8.50 -32.79
N CYS A 252 -5.45 -7.94 -33.84
CA CYS A 252 -6.23 -8.68 -34.83
C CYS A 252 -5.38 -9.71 -35.60
N SER A 253 -4.17 -9.34 -36.05
CA SER A 253 -3.27 -10.26 -36.73
C SER A 253 -2.79 -11.41 -35.82
N PHE A 254 -2.52 -11.12 -34.55
CA PHE A 254 -2.21 -12.14 -33.55
C PHE A 254 -3.36 -13.15 -33.41
N MET A 255 -4.60 -12.66 -33.33
CA MET A 255 -5.80 -13.49 -33.23
C MET A 255 -6.03 -14.36 -34.46
N SER A 256 -5.74 -13.86 -35.67
CA SER A 256 -5.82 -14.66 -36.89
C SER A 256 -4.82 -15.81 -36.98
N SER A 257 -3.71 -15.75 -36.24
CA SER A 257 -2.70 -16.81 -36.22
C SER A 257 -3.07 -17.99 -35.30
N CYS A 258 -4.10 -17.83 -34.47
CA CYS A 258 -4.65 -18.88 -33.61
C CYS A 258 -5.62 -19.75 -34.43
N GLU A 259 -5.31 -21.03 -34.63
CA GLU A 259 -6.17 -21.97 -35.37
C GLU A 259 -7.51 -22.21 -34.62
N LEU A 260 -8.56 -21.45 -34.97
CA LEU A 260 -9.87 -21.52 -34.32
C LEU A 260 -10.83 -22.48 -35.06
N PRO A 261 -11.59 -23.34 -34.34
CA PRO A 261 -12.65 -24.16 -34.93
C PRO A 261 -13.77 -23.32 -35.57
N ALA A 262 -14.32 -23.81 -36.68
CA ALA A 262 -15.37 -23.14 -37.45
C ALA A 262 -16.67 -22.86 -36.66
N ILE A 263 -16.96 -23.64 -35.60
CA ILE A 263 -18.10 -23.41 -34.70
C ILE A 263 -17.89 -22.15 -33.84
N VAL A 264 -16.71 -22.01 -33.24
CA VAL A 264 -16.34 -20.90 -32.36
C VAL A 264 -16.33 -19.59 -33.15
N THR A 265 -15.80 -19.65 -34.37
CA THR A 265 -15.88 -18.62 -35.41
C THR A 265 -17.31 -18.09 -35.64
N SER A 266 -18.30 -18.98 -35.78
CA SER A 266 -19.68 -18.59 -36.09
C SER A 266 -20.41 -17.93 -34.91
N GLU A 267 -20.17 -18.42 -33.69
CA GLU A 267 -20.75 -17.86 -32.47
C GLU A 267 -20.09 -16.54 -32.09
N LEU A 268 -18.77 -16.41 -32.24
CA LEU A 268 -18.04 -15.15 -32.05
C LEU A 268 -18.39 -14.11 -33.10
N LYS A 269 -18.55 -14.52 -34.37
CA LYS A 269 -19.02 -13.61 -35.43
C LYS A 269 -20.38 -13.00 -35.08
N THR A 270 -21.33 -13.83 -34.66
CA THR A 270 -22.66 -13.37 -34.21
C THR A 270 -22.54 -12.47 -32.97
N PHE A 271 -21.74 -12.86 -31.98
CA PHE A 271 -21.46 -12.11 -30.75
C PHE A 271 -20.85 -10.72 -30.99
N LEU A 272 -19.95 -10.59 -31.96
CA LEU A 272 -19.24 -9.35 -32.26
C LEU A 272 -19.99 -8.43 -33.23
N GLU A 273 -20.75 -9.01 -34.17
CA GLU A 273 -21.73 -8.27 -34.98
C GLU A 273 -22.78 -7.59 -34.08
N ASP A 274 -23.28 -8.31 -33.08
CA ASP A 274 -24.19 -7.77 -32.07
C ASP A 274 -23.52 -6.75 -31.13
N SER A 275 -22.18 -6.64 -31.13
CA SER A 275 -21.39 -5.66 -30.33
C SER A 275 -21.06 -4.38 -31.10
N GLY A 276 -21.62 -4.20 -32.30
CA GLY A 276 -21.35 -3.03 -33.15
C GLY A 276 -19.96 -3.05 -33.81
N VAL A 277 -19.23 -4.17 -33.75
CA VAL A 277 -17.97 -4.36 -34.47
C VAL A 277 -18.31 -4.77 -35.90
N SER A 278 -17.80 -4.05 -36.91
CA SER A 278 -18.16 -4.31 -38.31
C SER A 278 -17.69 -5.68 -38.77
N GLU A 279 -18.49 -6.34 -39.63
CA GLU A 279 -18.18 -7.65 -40.23
C GLU A 279 -16.79 -7.68 -40.88
N THR A 280 -16.35 -6.56 -41.45
CA THR A 280 -15.00 -6.39 -42.00
C THR A 280 -13.89 -6.40 -40.96
N CYS A 281 -14.08 -5.77 -39.80
CA CYS A 281 -13.13 -5.86 -38.69
C CYS A 281 -13.03 -7.28 -38.14
N LEU A 282 -14.14 -8.02 -38.19
CA LEU A 282 -14.23 -9.39 -37.70
C LEU A 282 -13.55 -10.42 -38.58
N ASN A 283 -13.82 -10.36 -39.89
CA ASN A 283 -13.17 -11.25 -40.84
C ASN A 283 -11.64 -11.02 -40.85
N ASN A 284 -11.19 -9.79 -40.59
CA ASN A 284 -9.77 -9.45 -40.48
C ASN A 284 -9.14 -9.84 -39.13
N ALA A 285 -9.89 -9.86 -38.03
CA ALA A 285 -9.39 -10.23 -36.70
C ALA A 285 -9.24 -11.73 -36.49
N PHE A 286 -10.00 -12.54 -37.23
CA PHE A 286 -10.05 -13.99 -37.03
C PHE A 286 -9.69 -14.79 -38.29
N SER A 287 -9.35 -14.14 -39.41
CA SER A 287 -9.06 -14.79 -40.70
C SER A 287 -10.08 -15.86 -41.10
N LEU A 288 -11.37 -15.54 -40.93
CA LEU A 288 -12.45 -16.50 -41.12
C LEU A 288 -12.61 -16.87 -42.61
N PRO A 289 -12.61 -18.16 -42.98
CA PRO A 289 -12.88 -18.57 -44.35
C PRO A 289 -14.32 -18.22 -44.74
N SER A 290 -14.47 -17.59 -45.90
CA SER A 290 -15.77 -17.23 -46.47
C SER A 290 -16.58 -18.48 -46.80
N LYS A 291 -17.56 -18.79 -45.94
CA LYS A 291 -18.70 -19.70 -46.17
C LYS A 291 -18.41 -20.89 -47.09
N GLN A 292 -17.73 -21.93 -46.60
CA GLN A 292 -17.89 -23.34 -47.00
C GLN A 292 -16.82 -24.20 -46.33
N GLN A 293 -17.15 -24.86 -45.21
CA GLN A 293 -16.61 -26.18 -44.86
C GLN A 293 -17.38 -26.80 -43.68
N GLU A 294 -17.43 -28.13 -43.70
CA GLU A 294 -18.37 -29.04 -43.02
C GLU A 294 -18.31 -29.04 -41.47
N PRO A 295 -19.37 -29.49 -40.78
CA PRO A 295 -19.41 -29.57 -39.32
C PRO A 295 -18.50 -30.69 -38.80
N MET A 296 -17.58 -30.35 -37.90
CA MET A 296 -16.74 -31.32 -37.18
C MET A 296 -17.44 -31.91 -35.95
N ASP A 297 -17.09 -33.17 -35.70
CA ASP A 297 -17.65 -34.13 -34.73
C ASP A 297 -17.33 -33.80 -33.25
N VAL A 298 -18.15 -34.35 -32.35
CA VAL A 298 -18.37 -34.04 -30.92
C VAL A 298 -17.23 -34.54 -29.99
N GLY A 299 -15.99 -34.62 -30.48
CA GLY A 299 -14.79 -34.97 -29.69
C GLY A 299 -13.97 -33.77 -29.19
N ASN A 300 -14.49 -32.55 -29.34
CA ASN A 300 -13.68 -31.32 -29.51
C ASN A 300 -13.85 -30.26 -28.40
N GLU A 301 -14.34 -30.63 -27.22
CA GLU A 301 -14.60 -29.70 -26.10
C GLU A 301 -13.34 -28.96 -25.65
N HIS A 302 -12.19 -29.63 -25.62
CA HIS A 302 -10.90 -29.02 -25.27
C HIS A 302 -10.44 -27.95 -26.29
N ILE A 303 -10.64 -28.19 -27.58
CA ILE A 303 -10.31 -27.21 -28.63
C ILE A 303 -11.30 -26.05 -28.57
N MET A 304 -12.59 -26.30 -28.29
CA MET A 304 -13.61 -25.28 -28.10
C MET A 304 -13.28 -24.36 -26.91
N ILE A 305 -12.92 -24.91 -25.74
CA ILE A 305 -12.58 -24.11 -24.56
C ILE A 305 -11.30 -23.29 -24.76
N LYS A 306 -10.25 -23.90 -25.32
CA LYS A 306 -9.00 -23.20 -25.66
C LYS A 306 -9.26 -22.03 -26.62
N SER A 307 -10.11 -22.26 -27.61
CA SER A 307 -10.49 -21.24 -28.60
C SER A 307 -11.31 -20.12 -27.97
N ILE A 308 -12.25 -20.44 -27.08
CA ILE A 308 -13.03 -19.43 -26.35
C ILE A 308 -12.11 -18.61 -25.43
N SER A 309 -11.17 -19.26 -24.73
CA SER A 309 -10.17 -18.60 -23.88
C SER A 309 -9.31 -17.61 -24.68
N LEU A 310 -8.78 -18.04 -25.83
CA LEU A 310 -8.01 -17.19 -26.75
C LEU A 310 -8.85 -16.05 -27.31
N CYS A 311 -10.12 -16.30 -27.64
CA CYS A 311 -11.02 -15.28 -28.16
C CYS A 311 -11.46 -14.25 -27.12
N LEU A 312 -11.73 -14.68 -25.89
CA LEU A 312 -11.94 -13.76 -24.77
C LEU A 312 -10.66 -12.93 -24.59
N SER A 313 -9.50 -13.57 -24.42
CA SER A 313 -8.19 -12.89 -24.32
C SER A 313 -7.97 -11.84 -25.40
N GLY A 314 -8.12 -12.21 -26.68
CA GLY A 314 -7.93 -11.30 -27.80
C GLY A 314 -8.97 -10.20 -27.92
N PHE A 315 -10.23 -10.49 -27.61
CA PHE A 315 -11.29 -9.48 -27.57
C PHE A 315 -11.06 -8.45 -26.45
N PHE A 316 -10.55 -8.87 -25.30
CA PHE A 316 -10.18 -7.98 -24.20
C PHE A 316 -8.89 -7.22 -24.50
N GLU A 317 -7.88 -7.87 -25.09
CA GLU A 317 -6.66 -7.20 -25.55
C GLU A 317 -6.99 -6.13 -26.60
N MET A 318 -7.87 -6.43 -27.55
CA MET A 318 -8.39 -5.47 -28.54
C MET A 318 -9.02 -4.24 -27.88
N ASN A 319 -9.58 -4.39 -26.68
CA ASN A 319 -10.25 -3.36 -25.89
C ASN A 319 -9.38 -2.73 -24.78
N LEU A 320 -8.08 -3.06 -24.65
CA LEU A 320 -7.12 -2.52 -23.65
C LEU A 320 -7.01 -0.97 -23.61
N GLY A 321 -7.69 -0.26 -24.50
CA GLY A 321 -8.11 1.12 -24.25
C GLY A 321 -9.25 1.24 -23.21
N TYR A 322 -9.31 0.41 -22.16
CA TYR A 322 -10.44 0.33 -21.21
C TYR A 322 -10.75 1.64 -20.47
N LYS A 323 -9.79 2.57 -20.34
CA LYS A 323 -10.08 3.94 -19.87
C LYS A 323 -11.01 4.73 -20.80
N ALA A 324 -11.25 4.27 -22.03
CA ALA A 324 -12.05 4.93 -23.06
C ALA A 324 -13.44 4.30 -23.27
N LEU A 325 -13.74 3.12 -22.70
CA LEU A 325 -15.07 2.52 -22.78
C LEU A 325 -16.01 3.21 -21.79
N ASN A 326 -17.18 3.65 -22.28
CA ASN A 326 -18.21 4.20 -21.42
C ASN A 326 -18.91 3.08 -20.59
N SER A 327 -19.74 3.49 -19.63
CA SER A 327 -20.51 2.57 -18.76
C SER A 327 -21.39 1.60 -19.54
N ASP A 328 -21.96 2.05 -20.65
CA ASP A 328 -22.92 1.28 -21.44
C ASP A 328 -22.22 0.13 -22.17
N CYS A 329 -21.06 0.41 -22.79
CA CYS A 329 -20.21 -0.61 -23.40
C CYS A 329 -19.78 -1.65 -22.37
N LYS A 330 -19.34 -1.23 -21.17
CA LYS A 330 -18.94 -2.16 -20.10
C LYS A 330 -20.10 -3.07 -19.68
N THR A 331 -21.31 -2.51 -19.55
CA THR A 331 -22.52 -3.27 -19.20
C THR A 331 -22.88 -4.28 -20.28
N GLU A 332 -22.83 -3.89 -21.55
CA GLU A 332 -23.10 -4.76 -22.68
C GLU A 332 -22.10 -5.92 -22.76
N HIS A 333 -20.80 -5.63 -22.58
CA HIS A 333 -19.75 -6.66 -22.57
C HIS A 333 -19.95 -7.65 -21.42
N PHE A 334 -20.37 -7.17 -20.24
CA PHE A 334 -20.69 -8.04 -19.13
C PHE A 334 -21.89 -8.96 -19.43
N GLN A 335 -23.00 -8.43 -19.95
CA GLN A 335 -24.17 -9.25 -20.33
C GLN A 335 -23.79 -10.37 -21.30
N LYS A 336 -22.90 -10.05 -22.22
CA LYS A 336 -22.32 -10.94 -23.22
C LYS A 336 -21.43 -12.04 -22.62
N LEU A 337 -20.52 -11.68 -21.71
CA LEU A 337 -19.70 -12.65 -20.96
C LEU A 337 -20.57 -13.59 -20.10
N SER A 338 -21.61 -13.06 -19.47
CA SER A 338 -22.60 -13.85 -18.73
C SER A 338 -23.33 -14.84 -19.64
N MET A 339 -23.74 -14.43 -20.84
CA MET A 339 -24.36 -15.32 -21.83
C MET A 339 -23.42 -16.45 -22.27
N ILE A 340 -22.15 -16.16 -22.55
CA ILE A 340 -21.15 -17.18 -22.90
C ILE A 340 -21.00 -18.20 -21.79
N THR A 341 -20.87 -17.74 -20.54
CA THR A 341 -20.74 -18.61 -19.38
C THR A 341 -21.96 -19.52 -19.20
N ASN A 342 -23.17 -18.99 -19.44
CA ASN A 342 -24.40 -19.79 -19.39
C ASN A 342 -24.47 -20.84 -20.51
N ARG A 343 -24.04 -20.52 -21.74
CA ARG A 343 -23.97 -21.50 -22.84
C ARG A 343 -22.94 -22.60 -22.58
N LEU A 344 -21.80 -22.25 -21.99
CA LEU A 344 -20.81 -23.23 -21.55
C LEU A 344 -21.40 -24.18 -20.49
N LYS A 345 -22.16 -23.62 -19.54
CA LYS A 345 -22.88 -24.39 -18.53
C LYS A 345 -23.91 -25.36 -19.14
N GLU A 346 -24.63 -24.97 -20.18
CA GLU A 346 -25.55 -25.87 -20.93
C GLU A 346 -24.81 -27.04 -21.59
N LYS A 347 -23.51 -26.89 -21.86
CA LYS A 347 -22.64 -27.94 -22.38
C LYS A 347 -21.84 -28.67 -21.29
N ASN A 348 -22.24 -28.57 -20.02
CA ASN A 348 -21.55 -29.14 -18.85
C ASN A 348 -20.12 -28.63 -18.64
N VAL A 349 -19.75 -27.47 -19.20
CA VAL A 349 -18.49 -26.79 -18.91
C VAL A 349 -18.76 -25.72 -17.86
N HIS A 350 -18.32 -25.97 -16.63
CA HIS A 350 -18.51 -25.06 -15.50
C HIS A 350 -17.23 -24.25 -15.23
N LEU A 351 -17.39 -23.05 -14.67
CA LEU A 351 -16.27 -22.36 -14.04
C LEU A 351 -15.81 -23.14 -12.81
N LEU A 352 -14.53 -22.96 -12.47
CA LEU A 352 -13.93 -23.67 -11.34
C LEU A 352 -14.62 -23.31 -10.04
N ASN A 353 -14.87 -24.33 -9.23
CA ASN A 353 -15.55 -24.21 -7.95
C ASN A 353 -14.91 -25.08 -6.87
N SER A 354 -15.43 -24.97 -5.66
CA SER A 354 -14.96 -25.69 -4.47
C SER A 354 -15.02 -27.23 -4.56
N SER A 355 -15.72 -27.82 -5.53
CA SER A 355 -15.72 -29.27 -5.73
C SER A 355 -14.61 -29.77 -6.67
N ASP A 356 -13.93 -28.86 -7.37
CA ASP A 356 -12.85 -29.20 -8.29
C ASP A 356 -11.53 -29.39 -7.53
N SER A 357 -10.80 -30.47 -7.86
CA SER A 357 -9.46 -30.74 -7.31
C SER A 357 -8.46 -30.95 -8.43
N MET A 358 -7.22 -30.53 -8.21
CA MET A 358 -6.15 -30.72 -9.18
C MET A 358 -5.81 -32.21 -9.41
N PRO A 359 -5.44 -32.61 -10.64
CA PRO A 359 -5.20 -31.77 -11.82
C PRO A 359 -6.48 -31.42 -12.60
N VAL A 360 -6.61 -30.15 -12.94
CA VAL A 360 -7.67 -29.63 -13.81
C VAL A 360 -7.15 -29.49 -15.24
N PRO A 361 -7.99 -29.65 -16.29
CA PRO A 361 -7.54 -29.41 -17.65
C PRO A 361 -7.02 -27.98 -17.86
N VAL A 362 -5.84 -27.84 -18.46
CA VAL A 362 -5.14 -26.55 -18.62
C VAL A 362 -6.01 -25.45 -19.27
N HIS A 363 -6.73 -25.78 -20.34
CA HIS A 363 -7.60 -24.82 -21.03
C HIS A 363 -8.77 -24.33 -20.14
N LEU A 364 -9.18 -25.12 -19.14
CA LEU A 364 -10.18 -24.70 -18.18
C LEU A 364 -9.59 -23.68 -17.20
N LEU A 365 -8.36 -23.87 -16.73
CA LEU A 365 -7.65 -22.86 -15.94
C LEU A 365 -7.47 -21.56 -16.73
N GLU A 366 -7.05 -21.65 -18.00
CA GLU A 366 -6.91 -20.49 -18.89
C GLU A 366 -8.24 -19.72 -19.04
N LEU A 367 -9.36 -20.43 -19.25
CA LEU A 367 -10.68 -19.81 -19.32
C LEU A 367 -11.02 -19.01 -18.05
N ASN A 368 -10.78 -19.58 -16.87
CA ASN A 368 -11.07 -18.93 -15.60
C ASN A 368 -10.16 -17.70 -15.37
N VAL A 369 -8.87 -17.79 -15.73
CA VAL A 369 -7.93 -16.65 -15.71
C VAL A 369 -8.46 -15.51 -16.58
N CYS A 370 -8.88 -15.81 -17.81
CA CYS A 370 -9.39 -14.81 -18.75
C CYS A 370 -10.63 -14.12 -18.20
N ILE A 371 -11.58 -14.89 -17.65
CA ILE A 371 -12.82 -14.33 -17.09
C ILE A 371 -12.52 -13.48 -15.85
N ALA A 372 -11.66 -13.92 -14.94
CA ALA A 372 -11.29 -13.15 -13.75
C ALA A 372 -10.69 -11.77 -14.11
N ARG A 373 -9.74 -11.75 -15.04
CA ARG A 373 -9.15 -10.50 -15.58
C ARG A 373 -10.19 -9.62 -16.26
N SER A 374 -11.12 -10.23 -16.99
CA SER A 374 -12.19 -9.52 -17.68
C SER A 374 -13.12 -8.80 -16.71
N LEU A 375 -13.57 -9.49 -15.66
CA LEU A 375 -14.42 -8.90 -14.62
C LEU A 375 -13.73 -7.70 -13.98
N LYS A 376 -12.45 -7.84 -13.62
CA LYS A 376 -11.61 -6.75 -13.07
C LYS A 376 -11.63 -5.49 -13.94
N HIS A 377 -11.60 -5.62 -15.26
CA HIS A 377 -11.60 -4.46 -16.17
C HIS A 377 -12.99 -3.89 -16.48
N LEU A 378 -14.02 -4.74 -16.50
CA LEU A 378 -15.38 -4.32 -16.79
C LEU A 378 -15.91 -3.39 -15.69
N MET A 379 -15.85 -3.82 -14.42
CA MET A 379 -16.23 -3.06 -13.23
C MET A 379 -17.46 -2.17 -13.45
N VAL A 380 -18.63 -2.80 -13.39
CA VAL A 380 -19.94 -2.16 -13.56
C VAL A 380 -20.63 -2.02 -12.19
N PRO A 381 -20.18 -1.08 -11.33
CA PRO A 381 -20.56 -1.05 -9.92
C PRO A 381 -22.07 -0.84 -9.69
N SER A 382 -22.78 -0.22 -10.63
CA SER A 382 -24.21 0.05 -10.52
C SER A 382 -25.11 -1.09 -11.01
N SER A 383 -24.55 -2.26 -11.35
CA SER A 383 -25.31 -3.41 -11.85
C SER A 383 -25.39 -4.55 -10.82
N ASP A 384 -26.60 -4.88 -10.35
CA ASP A 384 -26.84 -6.02 -9.47
C ASP A 384 -26.41 -7.34 -10.13
N GLN A 385 -26.72 -7.51 -11.42
CA GLN A 385 -26.38 -8.72 -12.16
C GLN A 385 -24.86 -8.92 -12.24
N TYR A 386 -24.10 -7.81 -12.37
CA TYR A 386 -22.65 -7.84 -12.36
C TYR A 386 -22.11 -8.34 -11.01
N TRP A 387 -22.57 -7.76 -9.91
CA TRP A 387 -22.11 -8.15 -8.58
C TRP A 387 -22.54 -9.55 -8.18
N GLU A 388 -23.78 -9.94 -8.50
CA GLU A 388 -24.26 -11.31 -8.24
C GLU A 388 -23.38 -12.34 -8.95
N PHE A 389 -23.12 -12.16 -10.26
CA PHE A 389 -22.25 -13.05 -11.01
C PHE A 389 -20.81 -13.04 -10.49
N THR A 390 -20.25 -11.84 -10.29
CA THR A 390 -18.85 -11.66 -9.91
C THR A 390 -18.57 -12.22 -8.53
N LEU A 391 -19.38 -11.87 -7.52
CA LEU A 391 -19.16 -12.27 -6.14
C LEU A 391 -19.42 -13.77 -5.92
N CYS A 392 -20.44 -14.35 -6.57
CA CYS A 392 -20.66 -15.80 -6.52
C CYS A 392 -19.46 -16.56 -7.10
N THR A 393 -18.98 -16.15 -8.28
CA THR A 393 -17.83 -16.80 -8.92
C THR A 393 -16.54 -16.58 -8.12
N LEU A 394 -16.38 -15.39 -7.53
CA LEU A 394 -15.20 -15.02 -6.75
C LEU A 394 -15.03 -15.90 -5.51
N VAL A 395 -16.11 -16.13 -4.75
CA VAL A 395 -16.06 -17.01 -3.57
C VAL A 395 -15.65 -18.42 -3.94
N GLU A 396 -16.21 -18.96 -5.02
CA GLU A 396 -15.87 -20.30 -5.53
C GLU A 396 -14.40 -20.41 -5.96
N TRP A 397 -13.87 -19.39 -6.65
CA TRP A 397 -12.44 -19.35 -7.01
C TRP A 397 -11.51 -19.21 -5.81
N VAL A 398 -11.86 -18.36 -4.85
CA VAL A 398 -11.08 -18.20 -3.61
C VAL A 398 -11.02 -19.52 -2.85
N GLN A 399 -12.15 -20.22 -2.75
CA GLN A 399 -12.22 -21.53 -2.10
C GLN A 399 -11.38 -22.58 -2.85
N PHE A 400 -11.54 -22.67 -4.18
CA PHE A 400 -10.74 -23.57 -5.03
C PHE A 400 -9.23 -23.34 -4.85
N LEU A 401 -8.78 -22.07 -4.84
CA LEU A 401 -7.38 -21.71 -4.62
C LEU A 401 -6.89 -22.10 -3.22
N SER A 402 -7.74 -21.95 -2.20
CA SER A 402 -7.39 -22.32 -0.82
C SER A 402 -7.17 -23.81 -0.65
N GLU A 403 -8.02 -24.63 -1.26
CA GLU A 403 -7.94 -26.09 -1.20
C GLU A 403 -6.78 -26.63 -2.05
N ASN A 404 -6.44 -25.95 -3.15
CA ASN A 404 -5.39 -26.35 -4.09
C ASN A 404 -4.09 -25.53 -3.96
N LYS A 405 -3.89 -24.80 -2.84
CA LYS A 405 -2.73 -23.89 -2.65
C LYS A 405 -1.36 -24.54 -2.79
N GLY A 406 -1.27 -25.86 -2.62
CA GLY A 406 -0.02 -26.63 -2.81
C GLY A 406 0.51 -26.63 -4.23
N TYR A 407 -0.33 -26.33 -5.23
CA TYR A 407 0.08 -26.25 -6.65
C TYR A 407 0.58 -24.87 -7.06
N LEU A 408 0.36 -23.83 -6.23
CA LEU A 408 0.73 -22.46 -6.57
C LEU A 408 2.24 -22.28 -6.78
N CYS A 409 3.10 -23.08 -6.15
CA CYS A 409 4.55 -22.96 -6.33
C CYS A 409 5.07 -23.50 -7.67
N ASN A 410 4.33 -24.40 -8.32
CA ASN A 410 4.85 -25.18 -9.45
C ASN A 410 4.03 -25.05 -10.74
N ASP A 411 2.77 -24.60 -10.68
CA ASP A 411 1.86 -24.56 -11.82
C ASP A 411 1.59 -23.11 -12.28
N VAL A 412 2.08 -22.77 -13.49
CA VAL A 412 1.97 -21.44 -14.11
C VAL A 412 0.51 -20.97 -14.25
N HIS A 413 -0.41 -21.89 -14.51
CA HIS A 413 -1.83 -21.58 -14.70
C HIS A 413 -2.51 -21.30 -13.36
N MET A 414 -2.17 -22.06 -12.33
CA MET A 414 -2.61 -21.79 -10.95
C MET A 414 -2.09 -20.44 -10.45
N GLN A 415 -0.84 -20.10 -10.75
CA GLN A 415 -0.25 -18.79 -10.40
C GLN A 415 -1.00 -17.64 -11.07
N ALA A 416 -1.25 -17.75 -12.39
CA ALA A 416 -2.01 -16.75 -13.14
C ALA A 416 -3.46 -16.60 -12.62
N LEU A 417 -4.10 -17.71 -12.24
CA LEU A 417 -5.45 -17.70 -11.66
C LEU A 417 -5.44 -16.99 -10.30
N ALA A 418 -4.50 -17.35 -9.42
CA ALA A 418 -4.38 -16.76 -8.09
C ALA A 418 -4.23 -15.23 -8.15
N ILE A 419 -3.29 -14.74 -8.97
CA ILE A 419 -3.09 -13.29 -9.13
C ILE A 419 -4.36 -12.63 -9.63
N SER A 420 -4.98 -13.17 -10.68
CA SER A 420 -6.19 -12.59 -11.28
C SER A 420 -7.36 -12.55 -10.29
N VAL A 421 -7.51 -13.59 -9.47
CA VAL A 421 -8.54 -13.69 -8.43
C VAL A 421 -8.26 -12.72 -7.29
N PHE A 422 -7.03 -12.66 -6.77
CA PHE A 422 -6.68 -11.74 -5.68
C PHE A 422 -6.82 -10.28 -6.08
N GLU A 423 -6.43 -9.92 -7.30
CA GLU A 423 -6.63 -8.58 -7.83
C GLU A 423 -8.12 -8.24 -7.98
N LEU A 424 -8.94 -9.17 -8.47
CA LEU A 424 -10.39 -8.98 -8.54
C LEU A 424 -11.01 -8.84 -7.15
N SER A 425 -10.56 -9.65 -6.17
CA SER A 425 -10.99 -9.55 -4.78
C SER A 425 -10.61 -8.20 -4.16
N PHE A 426 -9.41 -7.69 -4.44
CA PHE A 426 -8.97 -6.38 -3.97
C PHE A 426 -9.85 -5.25 -4.50
N GLU A 427 -10.11 -5.21 -5.81
CA GLU A 427 -10.95 -4.20 -6.44
C GLU A 427 -12.39 -4.24 -5.88
N ALA A 428 -12.96 -5.44 -5.74
CA ALA A 428 -14.27 -5.63 -5.12
C ALA A 428 -14.26 -5.09 -3.67
N ALA A 429 -13.31 -5.53 -2.84
CA ALA A 429 -13.22 -5.10 -1.44
C ALA A 429 -13.03 -3.58 -1.31
N GLN A 430 -12.22 -2.96 -2.16
CA GLN A 430 -11.99 -1.52 -2.15
C GLN A 430 -13.27 -0.74 -2.45
N ILE A 431 -14.02 -1.16 -3.47
CA ILE A 431 -15.29 -0.54 -3.86
C ILE A 431 -16.32 -0.64 -2.73
N PHE A 432 -16.48 -1.82 -2.12
CA PHE A 432 -17.42 -2.00 -1.01
C PHE A 432 -17.01 -1.23 0.25
N SER A 433 -15.70 -1.15 0.53
CA SER A 433 -15.18 -0.39 1.67
C SER A 433 -15.43 1.12 1.52
N ALA A 434 -15.12 1.70 0.35
CA ALA A 434 -15.34 3.12 0.07
C ALA A 434 -16.83 3.52 0.11
N SER A 435 -17.74 2.57 -0.12
CA SER A 435 -19.18 2.82 -0.10
C SER A 435 -19.81 2.83 1.31
N SER A 436 -19.02 2.51 2.35
CA SER A 436 -19.46 2.42 3.75
C SER A 436 -19.14 3.69 4.56
N GLU A 437 -18.23 4.55 4.09
CA GLU A 437 -17.82 5.80 4.76
C GLU A 437 -18.76 6.98 4.40
N GLU A 438 -20.04 6.90 4.74
CA GLU A 438 -20.94 8.06 4.76
C GLU A 438 -20.69 8.90 6.02
N GLY A 439 -19.58 9.63 6.11
CA GLY A 439 -19.41 10.62 7.18
C GLY A 439 -18.00 11.07 7.50
N GLN A 440 -17.40 11.92 6.65
CA GLN A 440 -16.69 13.16 7.00
C GLN A 440 -16.03 13.76 5.75
N ILE A 441 -16.09 15.09 5.64
CA ILE A 441 -15.98 15.86 4.40
C ILE A 441 -14.53 16.28 4.10
N SER A 442 -14.07 16.11 2.86
CA SER A 442 -13.43 17.20 2.06
C SER A 442 -13.34 16.87 0.56
N SER A 443 -13.99 17.74 -0.21
CA SER A 443 -13.86 18.11 -1.63
C SER A 443 -12.89 17.38 -2.58
N GLU A 444 -13.47 17.03 -3.74
CA GLU A 444 -12.82 16.93 -5.06
C GLU A 444 -11.88 15.74 -5.29
N ILE A 445 -12.43 14.52 -5.34
CA ILE A 445 -12.17 13.51 -6.39
C ILE A 445 -13.25 12.40 -6.29
N THR A 446 -14.08 12.36 -7.34
CA THR A 446 -14.94 11.24 -7.79
C THR A 446 -16.01 10.66 -6.87
N SER A 447 -17.19 11.26 -6.96
CA SER A 447 -18.49 10.57 -6.99
C SER A 447 -18.60 9.62 -8.20
N VAL A 448 -17.82 8.55 -8.26
CA VAL A 448 -17.90 7.54 -9.34
C VAL A 448 -18.38 6.21 -8.79
N GLY A 449 -19.65 5.88 -9.12
CA GLY A 449 -20.19 4.51 -9.08
C GLY A 449 -20.58 3.99 -7.70
N LEU A 450 -21.65 4.52 -7.09
CA LEU A 450 -22.28 3.87 -5.95
C LEU A 450 -22.70 2.44 -6.32
N VAL A 451 -22.27 1.48 -5.51
CA VAL A 451 -22.79 0.11 -5.53
C VAL A 451 -24.26 0.12 -5.09
N THR A 452 -25.05 -0.80 -5.63
CA THR A 452 -26.45 -0.97 -5.24
C THR A 452 -26.58 -1.39 -3.77
N GLU A 453 -27.66 -0.98 -3.10
CA GLU A 453 -27.92 -1.35 -1.71
C GLU A 453 -28.08 -2.87 -1.52
N LYS A 454 -28.60 -3.57 -2.53
CA LYS A 454 -28.68 -5.03 -2.56
C LYS A 454 -27.28 -5.63 -2.45
N ALA A 455 -26.36 -5.25 -3.34
CA ALA A 455 -25.01 -5.79 -3.36
C ALA A 455 -24.21 -5.41 -2.10
N LYS A 456 -24.42 -4.22 -1.53
CA LYS A 456 -23.81 -3.83 -0.25
C LYS A 456 -24.25 -4.76 0.89
N THR A 457 -25.55 -5.02 0.99
CA THR A 457 -26.12 -5.93 1.98
C THR A 457 -25.54 -7.34 1.81
N GLU A 458 -25.60 -7.87 0.58
CA GLU A 458 -25.08 -9.21 0.27
C GLU A 458 -23.58 -9.36 0.53
N TRP A 459 -22.79 -8.31 0.23
CA TRP A 459 -21.37 -8.27 0.57
C TRP A 459 -21.15 -8.40 2.07
N SER A 460 -21.85 -7.59 2.86
CA SER A 460 -21.69 -7.58 4.32
C SER A 460 -22.19 -8.86 4.99
N GLU A 461 -23.25 -9.49 4.47
CA GLU A 461 -23.90 -10.65 5.10
C GLU A 461 -23.33 -12.01 4.64
N PHE A 462 -22.81 -12.10 3.41
CA PHE A 462 -22.44 -13.40 2.81
C PHE A 462 -21.07 -13.40 2.14
N PHE A 463 -20.82 -12.47 1.20
CA PHE A 463 -19.66 -12.59 0.32
C PHE A 463 -18.33 -12.21 0.99
N ALA A 464 -18.32 -11.24 1.91
CA ALA A 464 -17.10 -10.84 2.60
C ALA A 464 -16.48 -12.02 3.37
N GLU A 465 -17.28 -12.82 4.09
CA GLU A 465 -16.80 -14.00 4.80
C GLU A 465 -16.23 -15.04 3.83
N GLY A 466 -16.95 -15.34 2.75
CA GLY A 466 -16.51 -16.31 1.73
C GLY A 466 -15.20 -15.92 1.03
N VAL A 467 -14.90 -14.61 0.94
CA VAL A 467 -13.64 -14.12 0.38
C VAL A 467 -12.52 -14.08 1.42
N PHE A 468 -12.73 -13.45 2.58
CA PHE A 468 -11.63 -13.21 3.51
C PHE A 468 -11.28 -14.42 4.38
N SER A 469 -12.23 -15.28 4.73
CA SER A 469 -11.97 -16.43 5.60
C SER A 469 -10.96 -17.41 5.00
N PRO A 470 -10.97 -17.73 3.68
CA PRO A 470 -9.92 -18.54 3.07
C PRO A 470 -8.63 -17.76 2.77
N LEU A 471 -8.73 -16.48 2.40
CA LEU A 471 -7.56 -15.68 2.02
C LEU A 471 -6.64 -15.33 3.19
N LEU A 472 -7.18 -15.08 4.38
CA LEU A 472 -6.36 -14.70 5.55
C LEU A 472 -5.39 -15.82 5.99
N PRO A 473 -5.81 -17.10 6.16
CA PRO A 473 -4.89 -18.21 6.39
C PRO A 473 -3.94 -18.46 5.21
N MET A 474 -4.38 -18.22 3.97
CA MET A 474 -3.51 -18.34 2.80
C MET A 474 -2.39 -17.30 2.83
N PHE A 475 -2.70 -16.05 3.17
CA PHE A 475 -1.73 -14.97 3.34
C PHE A 475 -0.64 -15.35 4.36
N VAL A 476 -1.03 -15.79 5.55
CA VAL A 476 -0.08 -16.20 6.60
C VAL A 476 0.77 -17.40 6.14
N SER A 477 0.14 -18.39 5.50
CA SER A 477 0.81 -19.59 4.99
C SER A 477 1.84 -19.27 3.89
N LEU A 478 1.54 -18.35 2.98
CA LEU A 478 2.45 -17.96 1.90
C LEU A 478 3.55 -17.02 2.40
N ALA A 479 3.23 -16.12 3.33
CA ALA A 479 4.20 -15.23 3.97
C ALA A 479 5.30 -16.02 4.70
N THR A 480 4.93 -17.10 5.39
CA THR A 480 5.85 -17.95 6.17
C THR A 480 6.60 -18.99 5.34
N THR A 481 6.30 -19.14 4.04
CA THR A 481 6.94 -20.14 3.17
C THR A 481 7.77 -19.53 2.02
N ARG A 482 8.10 -18.24 2.09
CA ARG A 482 8.87 -17.49 1.08
C ARG A 482 10.10 -18.24 0.53
N GLU A 483 10.87 -18.89 1.39
CA GLU A 483 12.11 -19.60 1.02
C GLU A 483 11.90 -20.74 0.00
N ARG A 484 10.66 -21.21 -0.17
CA ARG A 484 10.32 -22.29 -1.11
C ARG A 484 10.08 -21.82 -2.55
N TRP A 485 10.14 -20.51 -2.78
CA TRP A 485 9.70 -19.90 -4.03
C TRP A 485 10.83 -19.16 -4.73
N ASP A 486 10.69 -19.02 -6.04
CA ASP A 486 11.38 -17.95 -6.75
C ASP A 486 10.95 -16.58 -6.19
N PRO A 487 11.88 -15.68 -5.83
CA PRO A 487 11.54 -14.39 -5.22
C PRO A 487 10.61 -13.52 -6.07
N ALA A 488 10.76 -13.52 -7.40
CA ALA A 488 9.95 -12.68 -8.27
C ALA A 488 8.51 -13.24 -8.39
N LEU A 489 8.37 -14.55 -8.56
CA LEU A 489 7.06 -15.21 -8.60
C LEU A 489 6.30 -15.11 -7.28
N TRP A 490 6.99 -15.30 -6.15
CA TRP A 490 6.37 -15.13 -4.83
C TRP A 490 5.85 -13.70 -4.65
N THR A 491 6.62 -12.69 -5.05
CA THR A 491 6.18 -11.28 -4.95
C THR A 491 4.96 -11.01 -5.81
N LEU A 492 4.90 -11.55 -7.04
CA LEU A 492 3.73 -11.39 -7.93
C LEU A 492 2.43 -11.92 -7.30
N ILE A 493 2.50 -13.01 -6.53
CA ILE A 493 1.33 -13.65 -5.92
C ILE A 493 1.02 -13.03 -4.55
N GLN A 494 2.06 -12.83 -3.73
CA GLN A 494 1.90 -12.38 -2.35
C GLN A 494 1.49 -10.90 -2.29
N ALA A 495 1.93 -10.05 -3.21
CA ALA A 495 1.57 -8.63 -3.22
C ALA A 495 0.05 -8.39 -3.34
N PRO A 496 -0.65 -8.87 -4.38
CA PRO A 496 -2.10 -8.68 -4.49
C PRO A 496 -2.86 -9.39 -3.36
N LEU A 497 -2.38 -10.54 -2.88
CA LEU A 497 -2.95 -11.22 -1.71
C LEU A 497 -2.86 -10.34 -0.45
N SER A 498 -1.72 -9.70 -0.24
CA SER A 498 -1.48 -8.79 0.89
C SER A 498 -2.39 -7.55 0.80
N SER A 499 -2.54 -6.99 -0.40
CA SER A 499 -3.45 -5.86 -0.65
C SER A 499 -4.90 -6.19 -0.31
N VAL A 500 -5.42 -7.35 -0.72
CA VAL A 500 -6.80 -7.74 -0.40
C VAL A 500 -6.98 -7.99 1.09
N VAL A 501 -6.13 -8.78 1.76
CA VAL A 501 -6.34 -9.08 3.20
C VAL A 501 -6.19 -7.84 4.09
N SER A 502 -5.45 -6.82 3.64
CA SER A 502 -5.38 -5.52 4.32
C SER A 502 -6.76 -4.83 4.43
N LEU A 503 -7.70 -5.16 3.54
CA LEU A 503 -9.08 -4.67 3.55
C LEU A 503 -10.06 -5.57 4.32
N CYS A 504 -9.60 -6.67 4.93
CA CYS A 504 -10.45 -7.59 5.69
C CYS A 504 -11.24 -6.89 6.82
N PRO A 505 -12.58 -6.97 6.89
CA PRO A 505 -13.37 -6.34 7.95
C PRO A 505 -12.93 -6.77 9.36
N GLY A 506 -12.98 -5.85 10.33
CA GLY A 506 -12.51 -6.12 11.69
C GLY A 506 -13.20 -7.31 12.37
N TRP A 507 -14.50 -7.49 12.14
CA TRP A 507 -15.24 -8.63 12.70
C TRP A 507 -14.73 -9.98 12.17
N LEU A 508 -14.33 -10.07 10.89
CA LEU A 508 -13.73 -11.28 10.30
C LEU A 508 -12.31 -11.53 10.79
N VAL A 509 -11.55 -10.47 11.07
CA VAL A 509 -10.24 -10.57 11.71
C VAL A 509 -10.37 -11.22 13.10
N LEU A 510 -11.39 -10.85 13.87
CA LEU A 510 -11.63 -11.39 15.21
C LEU A 510 -12.15 -12.85 15.20
N THR A 511 -12.85 -13.25 14.14
CA THR A 511 -13.37 -14.62 13.94
C THR A 511 -12.55 -15.44 12.94
N HIS A 512 -11.25 -15.17 12.83
CA HIS A 512 -10.38 -15.81 11.87
C HIS A 512 -10.34 -17.35 11.98
N GLN A 513 -9.91 -18.02 10.91
CA GLN A 513 -9.72 -19.48 10.88
C GLN A 513 -8.23 -19.90 10.87
N LEU A 514 -7.34 -19.07 11.43
CA LEU A 514 -5.92 -19.40 11.55
C LEU A 514 -5.70 -20.63 12.45
N PRO A 515 -4.71 -21.50 12.12
CA PRO A 515 -4.35 -22.62 12.98
C PRO A 515 -3.91 -22.15 14.37
N PRO A 516 -4.35 -22.80 15.46
CA PRO A 516 -3.96 -22.42 16.82
C PRO A 516 -2.45 -22.29 16.97
N HIS A 517 -2.00 -21.14 17.46
CA HIS A 517 -0.59 -20.85 17.72
C HIS A 517 -0.48 -20.11 19.04
N LEU A 518 -0.33 -20.87 20.13
CA LEU A 518 -0.30 -20.38 21.50
C LEU A 518 1.08 -20.63 22.11
N THR A 519 1.59 -19.66 22.87
CA THR A 519 2.87 -19.75 23.59
C THR A 519 2.60 -20.08 25.06
N ALA A 520 3.39 -20.99 25.65
CA ALA A 520 3.23 -21.38 27.05
C ALA A 520 3.64 -20.27 28.04
N SER A 521 4.39 -19.27 27.56
CA SER A 521 4.77 -18.08 28.31
C SER A 521 3.64 -17.05 28.43
N ASP A 522 2.62 -17.11 27.57
CA ASP A 522 1.55 -16.12 27.53
C ASP A 522 0.47 -16.40 28.56
N THR A 523 0.67 -15.83 29.76
CA THR A 523 -0.28 -15.89 30.87
C THR A 523 -1.37 -14.83 30.79
N SER A 524 -1.48 -14.07 29.70
CA SER A 524 -2.49 -13.01 29.58
C SER A 524 -3.92 -13.56 29.56
N SER A 525 -4.87 -12.71 29.92
CA SER A 525 -6.31 -12.99 29.92
C SER A 525 -6.95 -12.91 28.53
N LEU A 526 -6.17 -12.69 27.48
CA LEU A 526 -6.67 -12.61 26.10
C LEU A 526 -7.21 -13.96 25.63
N SER A 527 -8.25 -13.94 24.81
CA SER A 527 -8.78 -15.16 24.19
C SER A 527 -7.75 -15.87 23.31
N ASP A 528 -7.83 -17.20 23.23
CA ASP A 528 -6.95 -18.04 22.39
C ASP A 528 -6.99 -17.63 20.90
N SER A 529 -8.14 -17.10 20.43
CA SER A 529 -8.28 -16.54 19.08
C SER A 529 -7.34 -15.35 18.89
N ILE A 530 -7.43 -14.33 19.77
CA ILE A 530 -6.55 -13.16 19.71
C ILE A 530 -5.07 -13.54 19.86
N LYS A 531 -4.75 -14.43 20.79
CA LYS A 531 -3.36 -14.92 20.95
C LYS A 531 -2.84 -15.56 19.67
N THR A 532 -3.66 -16.41 19.04
CA THR A 532 -3.34 -17.04 17.75
C THR A 532 -3.12 -16.01 16.65
N LEU A 533 -4.01 -15.00 16.53
CA LEU A 533 -3.87 -13.91 15.58
C LEU A 533 -2.53 -13.17 15.75
N LEU A 534 -2.25 -12.76 16.99
CA LEU A 534 -1.04 -12.01 17.34
C LEU A 534 0.23 -12.82 17.03
N ASN A 535 0.26 -14.09 17.43
CA ASN A 535 1.43 -14.97 17.25
C ASN A 535 1.73 -15.29 15.79
N HIS A 536 0.74 -15.24 14.89
CA HIS A 536 0.96 -15.37 13.45
C HIS A 536 1.39 -14.06 12.79
N LEU A 537 0.78 -12.93 13.17
CA LEU A 537 0.94 -11.66 12.44
C LEU A 537 2.04 -10.75 12.96
N CYS A 538 2.34 -10.74 14.27
CA CYS A 538 3.38 -9.86 14.81
C CYS A 538 4.77 -10.11 14.17
N PRO A 539 5.22 -11.35 13.92
CA PRO A 539 6.49 -11.60 13.24
C PRO A 539 6.52 -11.05 11.80
N LEU A 540 5.36 -11.00 11.13
CA LEU A 540 5.27 -10.52 9.74
C LEU A 540 5.49 -9.01 9.60
N LEU A 541 5.40 -8.25 10.71
CA LEU A 541 5.78 -6.83 10.74
C LEU A 541 7.27 -6.61 10.45
N MET A 542 8.12 -7.62 10.65
CA MET A 542 9.57 -7.54 10.38
C MET A 542 9.94 -8.06 8.97
N SER A 543 8.95 -8.28 8.10
CA SER A 543 9.18 -8.75 6.74
C SER A 543 10.00 -7.76 5.93
N ARG A 544 10.93 -8.25 5.10
CA ARG A 544 11.68 -7.43 4.12
C ARG A 544 10.80 -6.87 2.99
N GLU A 545 9.58 -7.38 2.89
CA GLU A 545 8.63 -7.08 1.82
C GLU A 545 7.51 -6.23 2.37
N SER A 546 7.48 -4.97 1.95
CA SER A 546 6.61 -3.93 2.52
C SER A 546 5.12 -4.29 2.44
N PHE A 547 4.68 -4.96 1.38
CA PHE A 547 3.28 -5.39 1.25
C PHE A 547 2.88 -6.40 2.32
N VAL A 548 3.77 -7.30 2.75
CA VAL A 548 3.48 -8.27 3.84
C VAL A 548 3.46 -7.56 5.19
N GLU A 549 4.47 -6.72 5.44
CA GLU A 549 4.59 -5.91 6.65
C GLU A 549 3.34 -5.04 6.86
N LEU A 550 2.91 -4.32 5.83
CA LEU A 550 1.75 -3.43 5.88
C LEU A 550 0.45 -4.21 6.05
N ALA A 551 0.29 -5.33 5.34
CA ALA A 551 -0.88 -6.17 5.53
C ALA A 551 -1.01 -6.67 6.97
N ALA A 552 0.10 -7.14 7.57
CA ALA A 552 0.13 -7.51 8.96
C ALA A 552 -0.26 -6.33 9.87
N TYR A 553 0.27 -5.13 9.64
CA TYR A 553 -0.10 -3.93 10.38
C TYR A 553 -1.59 -3.60 10.28
N PHE A 554 -2.17 -3.57 9.07
CA PHE A 554 -3.58 -3.21 8.87
C PHE A 554 -4.54 -4.24 9.46
N ILE A 555 -4.19 -5.53 9.41
CA ILE A 555 -4.98 -6.59 10.05
C ILE A 555 -4.90 -6.44 11.57
N LEU A 556 -3.69 -6.31 12.13
CA LEU A 556 -3.48 -6.16 13.57
C LEU A 556 -4.18 -4.93 14.13
N ARG A 557 -4.11 -3.79 13.41
CA ARG A 557 -4.76 -2.53 13.82
C ARG A 557 -6.25 -2.71 14.08
N LYS A 558 -6.94 -3.56 13.31
CA LYS A 558 -8.39 -3.85 13.47
C LYS A 558 -8.72 -4.67 14.72
N ALA A 559 -7.74 -5.36 15.31
CA ALA A 559 -7.92 -6.16 16.52
C ALA A 559 -7.59 -5.39 17.82
N ILE A 560 -6.89 -4.26 17.73
CA ILE A 560 -6.37 -3.52 18.90
C ILE A 560 -7.48 -3.04 19.84
N GLU A 561 -8.63 -2.59 19.33
CA GLU A 561 -9.74 -2.14 20.18
C GLU A 561 -10.33 -3.29 21.00
N GLU A 562 -10.51 -4.47 20.40
CA GLU A 562 -10.99 -5.65 21.11
C GLU A 562 -9.97 -6.14 22.15
N ILE A 563 -8.66 -6.05 21.86
CA ILE A 563 -7.60 -6.32 22.83
C ILE A 563 -7.74 -5.39 24.05
N ALA A 564 -7.91 -4.08 23.82
CA ALA A 564 -8.11 -3.10 24.89
C ALA A 564 -9.35 -3.42 25.74
N ILE A 565 -10.46 -3.83 25.11
CA ILE A 565 -11.69 -4.22 25.81
C ILE A 565 -11.47 -5.45 26.70
N GLN A 566 -10.81 -6.49 26.19
CA GLN A 566 -10.54 -7.71 26.96
C GLN A 566 -9.58 -7.44 28.13
N ASP A 567 -8.54 -6.67 27.90
CA ASP A 567 -7.59 -6.30 28.96
C ASP A 567 -8.21 -5.41 30.04
N SER A 568 -9.14 -4.54 29.67
CA SER A 568 -9.88 -3.70 30.62
C SER A 568 -10.75 -4.54 31.55
N LYS A 569 -11.48 -5.53 31.00
CA LYS A 569 -12.32 -6.45 31.80
C LYS A 569 -11.49 -7.27 32.77
N ALA A 570 -10.32 -7.74 32.36
CA ALA A 570 -9.42 -8.47 33.25
C ALA A 570 -8.84 -7.57 34.35
N ASN A 571 -8.53 -6.31 34.02
CA ASN A 571 -8.01 -5.34 34.99
C ASN A 571 -9.00 -5.05 36.13
N GLU A 572 -10.31 -5.03 35.87
CA GLU A 572 -11.34 -4.89 36.92
C GLU A 572 -11.38 -6.07 37.91
N MET A 573 -10.78 -7.21 37.55
CA MET A 573 -10.71 -8.40 38.42
C MET A 573 -9.38 -8.48 39.20
N GLU A 574 -8.39 -7.67 38.84
CA GLU A 574 -7.01 -7.67 39.34
C GLU A 574 -6.67 -6.32 40.02
N ASP A 575 -7.20 -6.11 41.23
CA ASP A 575 -7.05 -4.85 41.98
C ASP A 575 -5.63 -4.60 42.54
N GLU A 576 -4.68 -5.54 42.43
CA GLU A 576 -3.40 -5.48 43.17
C GLU A 576 -2.15 -5.14 42.33
N GLU A 577 -2.17 -5.26 41.00
CA GLU A 577 -0.95 -5.03 40.18
C GLU A 577 -0.75 -3.56 39.77
N GLU A 578 0.41 -2.99 40.13
CA GLU A 578 0.81 -1.62 39.77
C GLU A 578 1.22 -1.46 38.30
N THR A 579 1.60 -2.53 37.62
CA THR A 579 2.05 -2.53 36.23
C THR A 579 1.40 -3.66 35.46
N LYS A 580 1.08 -3.43 34.19
CA LYS A 580 0.60 -4.48 33.29
C LYS A 580 1.41 -4.39 32.00
N SER A 581 1.86 -5.52 31.48
CA SER A 581 2.52 -5.59 30.17
C SER A 581 1.46 -5.53 29.07
N PRO A 582 1.70 -4.84 27.94
CA PRO A 582 0.97 -5.07 26.70
C PRO A 582 1.11 -6.54 26.23
N PRO A 583 0.30 -6.98 25.26
CA PRO A 583 0.30 -8.36 24.77
C PRO A 583 1.71 -8.88 24.43
N GLU A 584 2.06 -10.06 24.93
CA GLU A 584 3.42 -10.62 24.88
C GLU A 584 3.98 -10.68 23.45
N ALA A 585 3.16 -11.10 22.49
CA ALA A 585 3.55 -11.20 21.08
C ALA A 585 4.05 -9.86 20.51
N LEU A 586 3.47 -8.74 20.92
CA LEU A 586 3.92 -7.40 20.50
C LEU A 586 5.24 -7.05 21.19
N ILE A 587 5.35 -7.33 22.49
CA ILE A 587 6.55 -7.01 23.28
C ILE A 587 7.77 -7.81 22.83
N ILE A 588 7.62 -9.11 22.52
CA ILE A 588 8.72 -9.95 22.03
C ILE A 588 9.32 -9.36 20.75
N GLN A 589 8.48 -8.99 19.78
CA GLN A 589 8.95 -8.41 18.53
C GLN A 589 9.54 -7.01 18.75
N LEU A 590 8.99 -6.24 19.69
CA LEU A 590 9.49 -4.91 20.04
C LEU A 590 10.91 -4.98 20.59
N GLU A 591 11.16 -5.87 21.54
CA GLU A 591 12.46 -6.03 22.18
C GLU A 591 13.50 -6.59 21.19
N ALA A 592 13.11 -7.55 20.36
CA ALA A 592 13.98 -8.10 19.32
C ALA A 592 14.41 -7.04 18.31
N ALA A 593 13.46 -6.27 17.76
CA ALA A 593 13.76 -5.19 16.83
C ALA A 593 14.54 -4.04 17.50
N ALA A 594 14.23 -3.71 18.76
CA ALA A 594 14.96 -2.70 19.51
C ALA A 594 16.43 -3.08 19.73
N HIS A 595 16.71 -4.36 20.01
CA HIS A 595 18.07 -4.86 20.13
C HIS A 595 18.81 -4.83 18.80
N PHE A 596 18.15 -5.23 17.70
CA PHE A 596 18.71 -5.16 16.36
C PHE A 596 19.12 -3.72 15.98
N LEU A 597 18.28 -2.73 16.29
CA LEU A 597 18.49 -1.33 15.93
C LEU A 597 19.45 -0.56 16.85
N GLU A 598 20.08 -1.22 17.82
CA GLU A 598 20.97 -0.55 18.78
C GLU A 598 22.14 0.18 18.11
N PHE A 599 22.58 -0.28 16.92
CA PHE A 599 23.62 0.38 16.12
C PHE A 599 23.29 1.83 15.76
N LEU A 600 22.01 2.22 15.70
CA LEU A 600 21.62 3.61 15.42
C LEU A 600 22.19 4.57 16.47
N LYS A 601 22.37 4.12 17.73
CA LYS A 601 22.92 4.94 18.83
C LYS A 601 24.38 5.37 18.61
N VAL A 602 25.07 4.85 17.59
CA VAL A 602 26.38 5.35 17.15
C VAL A 602 26.27 6.83 16.72
N GLY A 603 25.15 7.23 16.11
CA GLY A 603 24.86 8.63 15.79
C GLY A 603 24.40 9.42 17.01
N GLN A 604 24.67 10.73 17.02
CA GLN A 604 24.13 11.63 18.04
C GLN A 604 22.66 11.97 17.75
N VAL A 605 21.90 12.36 18.78
CA VAL A 605 20.53 12.88 18.60
C VAL A 605 20.57 14.09 17.66
N GLY A 606 19.79 14.04 16.57
CA GLY A 606 19.76 15.04 15.51
C GLY A 606 20.73 14.77 14.35
N GLU A 607 21.52 13.70 14.37
CA GLU A 607 22.21 13.18 13.20
C GLU A 607 21.30 12.19 12.47
N HIS A 608 20.89 12.55 11.25
CA HIS A 608 20.02 11.72 10.43
C HIS A 608 20.82 10.57 9.79
N ILE A 609 20.40 9.34 10.06
CA ILE A 609 20.96 8.11 9.52
C ILE A 609 20.03 7.60 8.43
N VAL A 610 20.52 7.61 7.19
CA VAL A 610 19.80 7.04 6.04
C VAL A 610 20.10 5.55 5.98
N LEU A 611 19.05 4.73 5.91
CA LEU A 611 19.18 3.28 5.76
C LEU A 611 19.18 2.90 4.27
N ASN A 612 19.88 1.82 3.94
CA ASN A 612 19.94 1.34 2.57
C ASN A 612 18.65 0.60 2.21
N GLU A 613 18.07 0.94 1.05
CA GLU A 613 16.84 0.34 0.58
C GLU A 613 16.96 -1.18 0.39
N GLY A 614 15.93 -1.92 0.80
CA GLY A 614 15.86 -3.38 0.69
C GLY A 614 16.76 -4.15 1.66
N THR A 615 17.42 -3.47 2.61
CA THR A 615 18.21 -4.12 3.66
C THR A 615 17.35 -4.56 4.85
N GLU A 616 17.87 -5.51 5.63
CA GLU A 616 17.23 -5.96 6.86
C GLU A 616 17.11 -4.82 7.89
N ASP A 617 18.12 -3.94 7.95
CA ASP A 617 18.10 -2.75 8.81
C ASP A 617 16.87 -1.89 8.58
N MET A 618 16.51 -1.70 7.30
CA MET A 618 15.35 -0.92 6.93
C MET A 618 14.03 -1.60 7.32
N SER A 619 13.90 -2.90 7.06
CA SER A 619 12.68 -3.65 7.43
C SER A 619 12.50 -3.75 8.94
N GLN A 620 13.58 -3.91 9.70
CA GLN A 620 13.54 -3.90 11.17
C GLN A 620 13.15 -2.51 11.70
N ALA A 621 13.67 -1.44 11.09
CA ALA A 621 13.31 -0.07 11.44
C ALA A 621 11.83 0.23 11.14
N MET A 622 11.33 -0.13 9.95
CA MET A 622 9.93 0.08 9.58
C MET A 622 8.99 -0.73 10.50
N GLY A 623 9.29 -2.01 10.70
CA GLY A 623 8.51 -2.90 11.54
C GLY A 623 8.46 -2.42 12.99
N PHE A 624 9.59 -1.96 13.53
CA PHE A 624 9.67 -1.35 14.87
C PHE A 624 8.75 -0.13 15.01
N LEU A 625 8.72 0.75 14.00
CA LEU A 625 7.87 1.95 14.02
C LEU A 625 6.37 1.60 13.86
N LEU A 626 6.03 0.64 12.99
CA LEU A 626 4.65 0.16 12.85
C LEU A 626 4.14 -0.51 14.13
N LEU A 627 5.01 -1.27 14.80
CA LEU A 627 4.71 -1.89 16.08
C LEU A 627 4.45 -0.84 17.17
N TRP A 628 5.24 0.22 17.22
CA TRP A 628 4.97 1.36 18.11
C TRP A 628 3.66 2.06 17.78
N ARG A 629 3.27 2.16 16.51
CA ARG A 629 1.94 2.69 16.16
C ARG A 629 0.82 1.80 16.68
N LEU A 630 0.96 0.47 16.61
CA LEU A 630 -0.01 -0.45 17.20
C LEU A 630 -0.09 -0.28 18.72
N LEU A 631 1.06 -0.17 19.40
CA LEU A 631 1.11 0.03 20.85
C LEU A 631 0.52 1.39 21.27
N LEU A 632 0.84 2.47 20.55
CA LEU A 632 0.28 3.80 20.79
C LEU A 632 -1.24 3.82 20.52
N PHE A 633 -1.70 3.10 19.49
CA PHE A 633 -3.13 2.92 19.24
C PHE A 633 -3.80 2.12 20.37
N LEU A 634 -3.17 1.05 20.87
CA LEU A 634 -3.64 0.28 22.03
C LEU A 634 -3.77 1.18 23.27
N PHE A 635 -2.79 2.05 23.52
CA PHE A 635 -2.87 3.04 24.58
C PHE A 635 -4.07 3.96 24.39
N LYS A 636 -4.27 4.50 23.19
CA LYS A 636 -5.38 5.41 22.90
C LYS A 636 -6.75 4.74 23.05
N SER A 637 -6.86 3.45 22.73
CA SER A 637 -8.08 2.65 22.87
C SER A 637 -8.33 2.13 24.30
N SER A 638 -7.36 2.27 25.21
CA SER A 638 -7.46 1.77 26.59
C SER A 638 -7.99 2.82 27.58
N PRO A 639 -8.71 2.42 28.64
CA PRO A 639 -9.14 3.33 29.71
C PRO A 639 -7.96 3.84 30.55
N ASP A 640 -8.17 4.96 31.23
CA ASP A 640 -7.13 5.71 31.98
C ASP A 640 -6.29 4.86 32.94
N GLU A 641 -6.93 3.97 33.68
CA GLU A 641 -6.26 3.09 34.65
C GLU A 641 -5.30 2.11 33.95
N LEU A 642 -5.75 1.52 32.85
CA LEU A 642 -4.94 0.59 32.06
C LEU A 642 -3.80 1.34 31.34
N ARG A 643 -4.06 2.54 30.82
CA ARG A 643 -3.02 3.43 30.25
C ARG A 643 -1.92 3.73 31.28
N ALA A 644 -2.29 3.97 32.54
CA ALA A 644 -1.33 4.22 33.61
C ALA A 644 -0.46 2.98 33.90
N LYS A 645 -1.06 1.79 33.99
CA LYS A 645 -0.33 0.52 34.19
C LYS A 645 0.63 0.22 33.04
N TYR A 646 0.20 0.40 31.79
CA TYR A 646 1.09 0.25 30.62
C TYR A 646 2.21 1.29 30.59
N ALA A 647 1.90 2.56 30.93
CA ALA A 647 2.93 3.61 30.98
C ALA A 647 3.98 3.29 32.05
N GLN A 648 3.58 2.72 33.19
CA GLN A 648 4.51 2.31 34.24
C GLN A 648 5.37 1.12 33.81
N TYR A 649 4.80 0.16 33.08
CA TYR A 649 5.56 -0.93 32.46
C TYR A 649 6.64 -0.39 31.50
N PHE A 650 6.28 0.46 30.54
CA PHE A 650 7.28 1.03 29.61
C PHE A 650 8.30 1.92 30.27
N LYS A 651 7.93 2.63 31.35
CA LYS A 651 8.87 3.40 32.16
C LYS A 651 9.89 2.48 32.83
N ALA A 652 9.45 1.34 33.38
CA ALA A 652 10.33 0.38 34.04
C ALA A 652 11.33 -0.26 33.05
N GLN A 653 10.89 -0.54 31.83
CA GLN A 653 11.73 -1.13 30.78
C GLN A 653 12.58 -0.12 29.99
N GLY A 654 12.32 1.18 30.12
CA GLY A 654 12.99 2.22 29.34
C GLY A 654 12.67 2.18 27.83
N SER A 655 11.58 1.50 27.43
CA SER A 655 11.25 1.25 26.02
C SER A 655 10.98 2.54 25.24
N VAL A 656 10.29 3.51 25.85
CA VAL A 656 10.01 4.82 25.22
C VAL A 656 11.29 5.64 25.05
N SER A 657 12.23 5.58 26.01
CA SER A 657 13.53 6.23 25.87
C SER A 657 14.32 5.64 24.70
N CYS A 658 14.29 4.31 24.56
CA CYS A 658 14.90 3.59 23.45
C CYS A 658 14.27 3.98 22.10
N LEU A 659 12.93 4.06 22.03
CA LEU A 659 12.21 4.56 20.87
C LEU A 659 12.65 5.98 20.49
N LEU A 660 12.63 6.92 21.44
CA LEU A 660 12.97 8.32 21.18
C LEU A 660 14.41 8.45 20.70
N ASP A 661 15.32 7.65 21.23
CA ASP A 661 16.68 7.57 20.72
C ASP A 661 16.69 7.22 19.24
N TYR A 662 15.99 6.17 18.81
CA TYR A 662 15.96 5.76 17.40
C TYR A 662 15.24 6.77 16.50
N LEU A 663 14.10 7.32 16.94
CA LEU A 663 13.34 8.31 16.17
C LEU A 663 14.19 9.51 15.79
N PHE A 664 14.95 10.09 16.72
CA PHE A 664 15.77 11.28 16.45
C PHE A 664 17.03 11.01 15.60
N ARG A 665 17.23 9.75 15.19
CA ARG A 665 18.28 9.32 14.27
C ARG A 665 17.70 8.86 12.93
N LEU A 666 16.42 8.47 12.89
CA LEU A 666 15.69 8.15 11.66
C LEU A 666 14.94 9.35 11.07
N MET A 667 14.68 10.40 11.87
CA MET A 667 14.02 11.61 11.40
C MET A 667 14.97 12.53 10.63
N PRO A 668 14.51 13.18 9.55
CA PRO A 668 15.28 14.20 8.86
C PRO A 668 15.43 15.44 9.75
N GLN A 669 16.57 16.12 9.66
CA GLN A 669 16.80 17.36 10.42
C GLN A 669 15.82 18.49 10.04
N TYR A 670 15.36 18.48 8.78
CA TYR A 670 14.46 19.46 8.19
C TYR A 670 13.34 18.72 7.46
N PRO A 671 12.27 18.30 8.15
CA PRO A 671 11.15 17.62 7.53
C PRO A 671 10.43 18.55 6.54
N ASP A 672 9.94 17.97 5.44
CA ASP A 672 9.07 18.66 4.50
C ASP A 672 7.74 19.03 5.20
N PRO A 673 7.17 20.23 5.00
CA PRO A 673 5.84 20.60 5.48
C PRO A 673 4.77 19.52 5.24
N ALA A 674 4.78 18.82 4.11
CA ALA A 674 3.82 17.75 3.82
C ALA A 674 3.91 16.58 4.80
N MET A 675 5.10 16.30 5.35
CA MET A 675 5.30 15.25 6.34
C MET A 675 4.73 15.63 7.71
N VAL A 676 4.60 16.92 7.98
CA VAL A 676 4.17 17.50 9.26
C VAL A 676 2.66 17.75 9.25
N GLU A 677 2.14 18.26 8.13
CA GLU A 677 0.72 18.63 7.96
C GLU A 677 -0.20 17.43 7.70
N SER A 678 0.35 16.29 7.24
CA SER A 678 -0.41 15.05 7.03
C SER A 678 -0.99 14.56 8.35
N SER A 679 -2.19 15.06 8.66
CA SER A 679 -3.11 14.39 9.54
C SER A 679 -3.52 13.07 8.87
N THR A 680 -3.86 12.11 9.72
CA THR A 680 -4.69 10.93 9.42
C THR A 680 -4.06 9.82 8.59
N GLU A 681 -3.67 8.78 9.33
CA GLU A 681 -3.66 7.36 8.95
C GLU A 681 -2.71 6.90 7.84
N LEU A 682 -2.07 5.75 8.07
CA LEU A 682 -1.41 5.01 6.99
C LEU A 682 -2.50 4.59 5.98
N LYS A 683 -2.35 4.98 4.71
CA LYS A 683 -3.24 4.56 3.63
C LYS A 683 -2.50 3.64 2.67
N LEU A 684 -3.11 2.51 2.32
CA LEU A 684 -2.53 1.44 1.49
C LEU A 684 -1.93 1.91 0.15
N ASN A 685 -2.51 2.93 -0.51
CA ASN A 685 -2.15 3.29 -1.89
C ASN A 685 -1.51 4.68 -2.05
N GLU A 686 -1.79 5.64 -1.16
CA GLU A 686 -1.37 7.04 -1.32
C GLU A 686 0.03 7.32 -0.76
N ASN A 687 0.45 6.58 0.28
CA ASN A 687 1.68 6.88 1.00
C ASN A 687 2.91 6.09 0.47
N PHE A 688 2.73 5.23 -0.54
CA PHE A 688 3.70 4.18 -0.90
C PHE A 688 4.15 4.17 -2.37
N GLN A 689 3.80 5.21 -3.14
CA GLN A 689 4.40 5.44 -4.47
C GLN A 689 5.70 6.26 -4.40
N GLY A 690 6.24 6.48 -3.18
CA GLY A 690 7.44 7.27 -2.92
C GLY A 690 8.68 6.43 -2.58
N GLU A 691 9.82 7.09 -2.45
CA GLU A 691 11.08 6.47 -2.03
C GLU A 691 10.93 5.85 -0.62
N PRO A 692 11.32 4.57 -0.40
CA PRO A 692 11.19 3.89 0.88
C PRO A 692 11.77 4.68 2.07
N ASN A 693 12.88 5.38 1.87
CA ASN A 693 13.49 6.20 2.93
C ASN A 693 12.59 7.36 3.37
N LYS A 694 11.93 8.05 2.43
CA LYS A 694 10.97 9.11 2.76
C LYS A 694 9.78 8.58 3.55
N GLN A 695 9.37 7.35 3.27
CA GLN A 695 8.31 6.69 4.03
C GLN A 695 8.74 6.39 5.47
N LEU A 696 9.96 5.89 5.67
CA LEU A 696 10.52 5.65 7.00
C LEU A 696 10.67 6.96 7.79
N GLU A 697 11.22 7.99 7.14
CA GLU A 697 11.34 9.33 7.68
C GLU A 697 9.98 9.89 8.08
N TRP A 698 8.98 9.81 7.20
CA TRP A 698 7.61 10.24 7.48
C TRP A 698 7.04 9.49 8.69
N LEU A 699 7.18 8.17 8.70
CA LEU A 699 6.66 7.33 9.76
C LEU A 699 7.32 7.68 11.11
N SER A 700 8.62 7.96 11.12
CA SER A 700 9.33 8.36 12.33
C SER A 700 8.84 9.70 12.89
N VAL A 701 8.55 10.69 12.03
CA VAL A 701 7.94 11.96 12.44
C VAL A 701 6.54 11.74 13.01
N GLN A 702 5.73 10.87 12.39
CA GLN A 702 4.38 10.57 12.87
C GLN A 702 4.39 9.83 14.21
N VAL A 703 5.27 8.83 14.39
CA VAL A 703 5.42 8.13 15.68
C VAL A 703 5.89 9.08 16.77
N TYR A 704 6.79 10.02 16.46
CA TYR A 704 7.21 11.04 17.42
C TYR A 704 6.04 11.96 17.81
N ARG A 705 5.24 12.42 16.83
CA ARG A 705 4.01 13.17 17.09
C ARG A 705 3.03 12.40 17.98
N ASP A 706 2.80 11.12 17.70
CA ASP A 706 1.92 10.25 18.49
C ASP A 706 2.45 10.09 19.93
N CYS A 707 3.77 10.00 20.12
CA CYS A 707 4.38 9.98 21.45
C CYS A 707 4.14 11.28 22.23
N LEU A 708 4.20 12.44 21.55
CA LEU A 708 3.90 13.73 22.16
C LEU A 708 2.42 13.86 22.55
N GLU A 709 1.51 13.28 21.76
CA GLU A 709 0.07 13.29 22.06
C GLU A 709 -0.28 12.31 23.20
N ILE A 710 0.24 11.08 23.15
CA ILE A 710 -0.25 9.96 23.97
C ILE A 710 0.62 9.75 25.22
N LEU A 711 1.93 9.98 25.14
CA LEU A 711 2.91 9.71 26.21
C LEU A 711 3.78 10.93 26.60
N PRO A 712 3.23 12.15 26.71
CA PRO A 712 4.04 13.36 26.91
C PRO A 712 4.88 13.34 28.19
N ALA A 713 4.44 12.66 29.27
CA ALA A 713 5.22 12.60 30.51
C ALA A 713 6.50 11.76 30.35
N LEU A 714 6.45 10.66 29.59
CA LEU A 714 7.63 9.83 29.32
C LEU A 714 8.59 10.55 28.37
N VAL A 715 8.07 11.24 27.35
CA VAL A 715 8.88 12.07 26.46
C VAL A 715 9.61 13.19 27.21
N ARG A 716 8.92 13.89 28.12
CA ARG A 716 9.56 14.92 28.98
C ARG A 716 10.66 14.35 29.87
N THR A 717 10.44 13.16 30.42
CA THR A 717 11.42 12.50 31.29
C THR A 717 12.71 12.22 30.50
N TRP A 718 12.59 11.59 29.33
CA TRP A 718 13.72 11.35 28.44
C TRP A 718 14.40 12.67 28.00
N TRP A 719 13.62 13.68 27.61
CA TRP A 719 14.14 14.97 27.15
C TRP A 719 14.96 15.70 28.22
N MET A 720 14.55 15.60 29.50
CA MET A 720 15.27 16.17 30.64
C MET A 720 16.57 15.41 30.98
N GLU A 721 16.65 14.13 30.60
CA GLU A 721 17.83 13.29 30.80
C GLU A 721 18.88 13.50 29.69
N GLN A 722 18.50 14.11 28.57
CA GLN A 722 19.42 14.39 27.46
C GLN A 722 20.47 15.44 27.80
N ASP A 723 21.62 15.35 27.12
CA ASP A 723 22.63 16.40 27.19
C ASP A 723 22.11 17.72 26.56
N ARG A 724 22.77 18.83 26.90
CA ARG A 724 22.32 20.17 26.50
C ARG A 724 22.19 20.33 24.99
N ARG A 725 23.03 19.68 24.16
CA ARG A 725 22.95 19.81 22.70
C ARG A 725 21.68 19.11 22.20
N SER A 726 21.51 17.84 22.58
CA SER A 726 20.39 17.00 22.18
C SER A 726 19.05 17.58 22.67
N SER A 727 18.97 17.99 23.93
CA SER A 727 17.77 18.62 24.51
C SER A 727 17.36 19.90 23.75
N ASN A 728 18.31 20.76 23.37
CA ASN A 728 18.03 21.96 22.57
C ASN A 728 17.62 21.66 21.13
N PHE A 729 18.17 20.60 20.53
CA PHE A 729 17.78 20.17 19.19
C PHE A 729 16.32 19.69 19.19
N VAL A 730 15.98 18.80 20.12
CA VAL A 730 14.61 18.29 20.32
C VAL A 730 13.64 19.46 20.53
N ASP A 731 13.95 20.37 21.45
CA ASP A 731 13.11 21.55 21.75
C ASP A 731 12.81 22.39 20.50
N ARG A 732 13.83 22.69 19.69
CA ARG A 732 13.67 23.45 18.44
C ARG A 732 12.84 22.69 17.42
N PHE A 733 13.13 21.40 17.23
CA PHE A 733 12.42 20.56 16.28
C PHE A 733 10.93 20.50 16.63
N THR A 734 10.60 20.19 17.88
CA THR A 734 9.22 20.10 18.36
C THR A 734 8.49 21.44 18.20
N THR A 735 9.11 22.54 18.65
CA THR A 735 8.53 23.89 18.56
C THR A 735 8.22 24.28 17.11
N GLN A 736 9.17 24.04 16.21
CA GLN A 736 9.08 24.48 14.82
C GLN A 736 8.04 23.68 14.02
N TYR A 737 8.00 22.37 14.20
CA TYR A 737 7.23 21.49 13.31
C TYR A 737 5.96 20.95 13.96
N LEU A 738 5.97 20.55 15.24
CA LEU A 738 4.87 19.76 15.81
C LEU A 738 4.00 20.52 16.82
N SER A 739 4.57 21.46 17.57
CA SER A 739 3.88 22.14 18.66
C SER A 739 2.64 22.91 18.20
N THR A 740 2.69 23.59 17.05
CA THR A 740 1.54 24.35 16.54
C THR A 740 0.32 23.45 16.30
N GLY A 741 0.52 22.29 15.65
CA GLY A 741 -0.55 21.33 15.39
C GLY A 741 -1.09 20.71 16.68
N LEU A 742 -0.21 20.33 17.60
CA LEU A 742 -0.58 19.74 18.90
C LEU A 742 -1.33 20.74 19.80
N ILE A 743 -0.90 22.00 19.83
CA ILE A 743 -1.60 23.08 20.54
C ILE A 743 -2.99 23.25 19.96
N TRP A 744 -3.11 23.33 18.63
CA TRP A 744 -4.41 23.47 17.98
C TRP A 744 -5.34 22.30 18.30
N GLN A 745 -4.83 21.07 18.20
CA GLN A 745 -5.58 19.85 18.51
C GLN A 745 -6.05 19.82 19.98
N GLN A 746 -5.18 20.18 20.93
CA GLN A 746 -5.52 20.22 22.36
C GLN A 746 -6.56 21.31 22.69
N ILE A 747 -6.47 22.45 22.02
CA ILE A 747 -7.38 23.58 22.16
C ILE A 747 -8.75 23.26 21.51
N ALA A 748 -8.76 22.49 20.43
CA ALA A 748 -9.97 22.04 19.73
C ALA A 748 -10.69 20.92 20.49
N SER A 749 -9.96 19.91 20.99
CA SER A 749 -10.52 18.82 21.80
C SER A 749 -11.16 19.33 23.10
N SER A 750 -10.60 20.40 23.67
CA SER A 750 -11.19 21.09 24.82
C SER A 750 -12.53 21.80 24.50
N GLN A 751 -12.93 21.93 23.23
CA GLN A 751 -14.20 22.54 22.80
C GLN A 751 -15.29 21.56 22.33
N SER A 752 -14.96 20.33 21.92
CA SER A 752 -15.94 19.39 21.34
C SER A 752 -17.08 19.02 22.30
N ASN A 753 -18.33 19.08 21.83
CA ASN A 753 -19.54 19.13 22.65
C ASN A 753 -19.97 17.83 23.37
N ASP A 754 -19.44 16.65 22.99
CA ASP A 754 -19.98 15.38 23.48
C ASP A 754 -19.37 14.89 24.83
N ASP A 755 -18.08 15.15 25.09
CA ASP A 755 -17.41 14.82 26.38
C ASP A 755 -17.32 16.02 27.36
N ASN A 756 -17.72 17.21 26.91
CA ASN A 756 -17.51 18.49 27.60
C ASN A 756 -18.55 18.84 28.67
N LYS A 757 -19.48 17.95 29.02
CA LYS A 757 -20.44 18.20 30.11
C LYS A 757 -19.81 17.92 31.48
N ILE A 758 -18.72 18.60 31.79
CA ILE A 758 -18.34 18.76 33.20
C ILE A 758 -19.35 19.75 33.81
N GLU A 759 -20.35 19.21 34.52
CA GLU A 759 -21.44 20.00 35.09
C GLU A 759 -20.92 21.20 35.91
N GLY A 760 -21.32 22.42 35.56
CA GLY A 760 -20.87 23.64 36.25
C GLY A 760 -19.48 24.16 35.84
N ILE A 761 -18.79 23.58 34.85
CA ILE A 761 -17.61 24.18 34.20
C ILE A 761 -17.93 24.54 32.76
N THR A 762 -17.71 25.80 32.39
CA THR A 762 -17.72 26.27 31.01
C THR A 762 -16.29 26.41 30.50
N ILE A 763 -15.95 25.67 29.44
CA ILE A 763 -14.61 25.74 28.81
C ILE A 763 -14.69 26.62 27.55
N LYS A 764 -13.74 27.56 27.42
CA LYS A 764 -13.56 28.42 26.25
C LYS A 764 -12.10 28.37 25.84
N SER A 765 -11.83 28.11 24.56
CA SER A 765 -10.44 28.05 24.09
C SER A 765 -10.06 29.31 23.29
N ARG A 766 -8.80 29.71 23.38
CA ARG A 766 -8.22 30.89 22.72
C ARG A 766 -6.97 30.47 21.93
N PRO A 767 -7.15 29.95 20.71
CA PRO A 767 -6.06 29.42 19.89
C PRO A 767 -4.90 30.42 19.70
N ALA A 768 -5.21 31.69 19.39
CA ALA A 768 -4.21 32.72 19.15
C ALA A 768 -3.33 33.04 20.37
N ALA A 769 -3.85 32.85 21.58
CA ALA A 769 -3.11 33.06 22.83
C ALA A 769 -2.51 31.76 23.39
N ARG A 770 -2.81 30.61 22.78
CA ARG A 770 -2.49 29.27 23.30
C ARG A 770 -3.08 29.03 24.70
N GLU A 771 -4.27 29.57 24.96
CA GLU A 771 -4.93 29.49 26.27
C GLU A 771 -6.21 28.66 26.23
N VAL A 772 -6.46 27.92 27.31
CA VAL A 772 -7.77 27.33 27.64
C VAL A 772 -8.30 28.03 28.89
N LEU A 773 -9.47 28.66 28.79
CA LEU A 773 -10.18 29.23 29.92
C LEU A 773 -11.25 28.26 30.42
N ALA A 774 -11.24 27.98 31.71
CA ALA A 774 -12.29 27.24 32.39
C ALA A 774 -12.97 28.16 33.42
N THR A 775 -14.27 28.34 33.29
CA THR A 775 -15.10 29.09 34.24
C THR A 775 -15.94 28.09 35.03
N TYR A 776 -15.62 27.92 36.31
CA TYR A 776 -16.39 27.09 37.23
C TYR A 776 -17.41 27.96 37.97
N GLU A 777 -18.68 27.59 37.90
CA GLU A 777 -19.79 28.28 38.56
C GLU A 777 -20.32 27.42 39.71
N MET A 778 -20.31 27.97 40.93
CA MET A 778 -20.85 27.33 42.13
C MET A 778 -21.70 28.32 42.91
N ALA A 779 -23.03 28.13 42.86
CA ALA A 779 -24.03 29.04 43.42
C ALA A 779 -23.85 30.50 42.92
N GLU A 780 -23.51 31.46 43.79
CA GLU A 780 -23.27 32.86 43.44
C GLU A 780 -21.79 33.20 43.14
N VAL A 781 -20.91 32.20 43.11
CA VAL A 781 -19.46 32.41 42.97
C VAL A 781 -18.95 31.80 41.66
N THR A 782 -18.18 32.59 40.91
CA THR A 782 -17.51 32.16 39.69
C THR A 782 -15.99 32.17 39.88
N ILE A 783 -15.33 31.10 39.43
CA ILE A 783 -13.88 30.93 39.44
C ILE A 783 -13.41 30.81 38.00
N ASN A 784 -12.51 31.69 37.58
CA ASN A 784 -11.91 31.63 36.25
C ASN A 784 -10.49 31.10 36.34
N MET A 785 -10.23 30.01 35.63
CA MET A 785 -8.92 29.41 35.45
C MET A 785 -8.47 29.62 34.00
N THR A 786 -7.22 30.00 33.83
CA THR A 786 -6.54 30.11 32.53
C THR A 786 -5.37 29.15 32.52
N ILE A 787 -5.34 28.24 31.55
CA ILE A 787 -4.24 27.30 31.31
C ILE A 787 -3.56 27.72 30.00
N THR A 788 -2.30 28.14 30.09
CA THR A 788 -1.51 28.61 28.94
C THR A 788 -0.53 27.52 28.51
N LEU A 789 -0.58 27.15 27.23
CA LEU A 789 0.31 26.17 26.63
C LEU A 789 1.62 26.83 26.17
N PRO A 790 2.80 26.25 26.49
CA PRO A 790 4.10 26.79 26.09
C PRO A 790 4.35 26.67 24.58
N GLU A 791 5.38 27.36 24.06
CA GLU A 791 5.67 27.36 22.60
C GLU A 791 6.14 26.00 22.12
N ASN A 792 6.91 25.31 22.97
CA ASN A 792 7.41 23.96 22.78
C ASN A 792 6.46 22.88 23.35
N PHE A 793 5.15 23.14 23.40
CA PHE A 793 4.18 22.16 23.90
C PHE A 793 4.29 20.85 23.10
N PRO A 794 4.28 19.67 23.75
CA PRO A 794 4.04 19.41 25.17
C PRO A 794 5.30 19.37 26.06
N LEU A 795 6.51 19.66 25.57
CA LEU A 795 7.74 19.54 26.37
C LEU A 795 7.80 20.51 27.54
N GLY A 796 7.45 21.78 27.28
CA GLY A 796 7.47 22.84 28.28
C GLY A 796 6.43 22.66 29.39
N LYS A 797 6.59 23.45 30.46
CA LYS A 797 5.61 23.51 31.56
C LYS A 797 4.39 24.29 31.10
N LEU A 798 3.19 23.80 31.44
CA LEU A 798 1.97 24.59 31.33
C LEU A 798 1.94 25.63 32.46
N ASP A 799 1.39 26.80 32.17
CA ASP A 799 1.14 27.83 33.18
C ASP A 799 -0.35 27.84 33.54
N VAL A 800 -0.66 27.69 34.84
CA VAL A 800 -2.03 27.62 35.35
C VAL A 800 -2.26 28.80 36.27
N ALA A 801 -3.06 29.75 35.79
CA ALA A 801 -3.46 30.94 36.54
C ALA A 801 -4.94 30.85 36.95
N CYS A 802 -5.27 31.40 38.12
CA CYS A 802 -6.65 31.50 38.58
C CYS A 802 -6.95 32.91 39.09
N ASP A 803 -8.11 33.46 38.73
CA ASP A 803 -8.47 34.85 39.02
C ASP A 803 -8.75 35.13 40.51
N ARG A 804 -9.31 34.15 41.24
CA ARG A 804 -9.67 34.31 42.65
C ARG A 804 -9.73 32.97 43.41
N ARG A 805 -9.45 33.02 44.72
CA ARG A 805 -9.61 31.90 45.65
C ARG A 805 -10.98 31.93 46.32
N VAL A 806 -11.53 30.76 46.69
CA VAL A 806 -12.86 30.66 47.28
C VAL A 806 -12.86 29.76 48.52
N GLY A 807 -13.33 30.28 49.67
CA GLY A 807 -13.67 29.50 50.86
C GLY A 807 -12.52 28.86 51.65
N VAL A 808 -11.30 28.78 51.12
CA VAL A 808 -10.15 28.05 51.70
C VAL A 808 -8.95 28.94 52.02
N SER A 809 -7.96 28.39 52.74
CA SER A 809 -6.68 29.07 53.00
C SER A 809 -5.79 29.06 51.76
N GLN A 810 -4.83 30.01 51.69
CA GLN A 810 -3.88 30.11 50.56
C GLN A 810 -3.13 28.78 50.35
N ALA A 811 -2.60 28.19 51.43
CA ALA A 811 -1.86 26.92 51.37
C ALA A 811 -2.70 25.74 50.84
N GLN A 812 -4.01 25.71 51.11
CA GLN A 812 -4.87 24.65 50.58
C GLN A 812 -5.15 24.87 49.08
N TRP A 813 -5.38 26.12 48.68
CA TRP A 813 -5.58 26.48 47.29
C TRP A 813 -4.34 26.18 46.44
N ASP A 814 -3.16 26.59 46.93
CA ASP A 814 -1.88 26.32 46.28
C ASP A 814 -1.64 24.81 46.14
N ARG A 815 -2.09 24.00 47.10
CA ARG A 815 -2.01 22.54 47.01
C ARG A 815 -2.88 21.97 45.89
N TRP A 816 -4.09 22.49 45.69
CA TRP A 816 -4.97 22.04 44.59
C TRP A 816 -4.43 22.47 43.23
N LEU A 817 -3.92 23.69 43.10
CA LEU A 817 -3.23 24.14 41.88
C LEU A 817 -1.96 23.33 41.62
N LEU A 818 -1.21 22.97 42.68
CA LEU A 818 -0.05 22.10 42.56
C LEU A 818 -0.46 20.69 42.08
N GLN A 819 -1.53 20.11 42.61
CA GLN A 819 -2.05 18.81 42.16
C GLN A 819 -2.45 18.84 40.69
N LEU A 820 -3.15 19.90 40.25
CA LEU A 820 -3.48 20.09 38.85
C LEU A 820 -2.24 20.23 37.97
N ASN A 821 -1.26 21.04 38.39
CA ASN A 821 0.02 21.19 37.68
C ASN A 821 0.76 19.85 37.59
N ILE A 822 0.82 19.08 38.67
CA ILE A 822 1.45 17.76 38.67
C ILE A 822 0.72 16.82 37.71
N PHE A 823 -0.60 16.81 37.70
CA PHE A 823 -1.40 16.01 36.78
C PHE A 823 -1.08 16.35 35.32
N LEU A 824 -1.22 17.62 34.94
CA LEU A 824 -1.00 18.09 33.57
C LEU A 824 0.46 17.91 33.09
N GLN A 825 1.41 17.90 34.02
CA GLN A 825 2.84 17.87 33.71
C GLN A 825 3.48 16.48 33.80
N HIS A 826 2.99 15.61 34.67
CA HIS A 826 3.62 14.32 34.96
C HIS A 826 2.73 13.11 34.69
N GLN A 827 1.47 13.33 34.31
CA GLN A 827 0.57 12.26 33.90
C GLN A 827 0.23 12.41 32.42
N ASN A 828 -0.09 11.31 31.75
CA ASN A 828 -0.45 11.26 30.32
C ASN A 828 -1.95 11.59 30.11
N GLY A 829 -2.48 12.54 30.88
CA GLY A 829 -3.91 12.90 30.91
C GLY A 829 -4.24 14.18 30.15
N SER A 830 -5.51 14.34 29.77
CA SER A 830 -6.00 15.52 29.04
C SER A 830 -6.21 16.74 29.96
N ILE A 831 -6.28 17.96 29.38
CA ILE A 831 -6.61 19.17 30.15
C ILE A 831 -8.01 19.04 30.79
N VAL A 832 -8.96 18.44 30.06
CA VAL A 832 -10.34 18.23 30.51
C VAL A 832 -10.40 17.28 31.72
N GLU A 833 -9.64 16.18 31.70
CA GLU A 833 -9.50 15.28 32.86
C GLU A 833 -8.89 16.01 34.07
N GLY A 834 -7.84 16.81 33.85
CA GLY A 834 -7.23 17.62 34.90
C GLY A 834 -8.23 18.57 35.56
N LEU A 835 -9.05 19.26 34.74
CA LEU A 835 -10.12 20.14 35.22
C LEU A 835 -11.20 19.36 35.99
N ARG A 836 -11.57 18.15 35.55
CA ARG A 836 -12.52 17.28 36.24
C ARG A 836 -12.01 16.88 37.64
N LEU A 837 -10.72 16.52 37.75
CA LEU A 837 -10.09 16.19 39.03
C LEU A 837 -10.02 17.41 39.96
N TRP A 838 -9.64 18.57 39.42
CA TRP A 838 -9.62 19.82 40.17
C TRP A 838 -11.01 20.20 40.71
N LYS A 839 -12.05 20.10 39.88
CA LYS A 839 -13.44 20.32 40.28
C LYS A 839 -13.88 19.35 41.38
N GLY A 840 -13.62 18.06 41.22
CA GLY A 840 -13.98 17.05 42.21
C GLY A 840 -13.37 17.33 43.59
N ASN A 841 -12.14 17.84 43.65
CA ASN A 841 -11.50 18.27 44.90
C ASN A 841 -12.22 19.47 45.55
N ILE A 842 -12.71 20.40 44.74
CA ILE A 842 -13.50 21.55 45.19
C ILE A 842 -14.87 21.07 45.69
N ASP A 843 -15.63 20.34 44.89
CA ASP A 843 -16.98 19.87 45.26
C ASP A 843 -16.96 19.08 46.57
N LYS A 844 -16.05 18.09 46.69
CA LYS A 844 -15.87 17.28 47.91
C LYS A 844 -15.57 18.13 49.15
N LYS A 845 -14.95 19.31 48.98
CA LYS A 845 -14.65 20.20 50.11
C LYS A 845 -15.90 20.93 50.61
N PHE A 846 -16.84 21.24 49.73
CA PHE A 846 -18.06 21.97 50.05
C PHE A 846 -19.26 21.06 50.34
N GLU A 847 -19.15 19.78 50.02
CA GLU A 847 -20.14 18.75 50.37
C GLU A 847 -20.38 18.70 51.90
N GLY A 848 -21.64 18.85 52.31
CA GLY A 848 -22.06 18.77 53.73
C GLY A 848 -21.80 20.01 54.59
N LEU A 849 -21.39 21.15 54.03
CA LEU A 849 -21.24 22.40 54.78
C LEU A 849 -22.59 23.11 54.99
N ASP A 850 -22.89 23.54 56.23
CA ASP A 850 -24.07 24.34 56.55
C ASP A 850 -24.05 25.74 55.88
N ASP A 851 -25.16 26.12 55.26
CA ASP A 851 -25.39 27.47 54.74
C ASP A 851 -25.46 28.54 55.84
N CYS A 852 -25.04 29.77 55.50
CA CYS A 852 -25.32 30.91 56.36
C CYS A 852 -26.82 31.25 56.34
N MET A 853 -27.46 31.23 57.50
CA MET A 853 -28.91 31.44 57.62
C MET A 853 -29.37 32.90 57.45
N ILE A 854 -28.46 33.82 57.10
CA ILE A 854 -28.79 35.23 56.81
C ILE A 854 -28.84 35.46 55.30
N CYS A 855 -27.84 34.98 54.57
CA CYS A 855 -27.73 35.14 53.11
C CYS A 855 -28.06 33.86 52.34
N PHE A 856 -28.39 32.77 53.04
CA PHE A 856 -28.74 31.46 52.48
C PHE A 856 -27.69 30.88 51.53
N SER A 857 -26.41 31.15 51.78
CA SER A 857 -25.30 30.67 50.95
C SER A 857 -24.18 30.08 51.81
N VAL A 858 -23.55 29.01 51.32
CA VAL A 858 -22.29 28.45 51.87
C VAL A 858 -21.16 29.47 51.75
N ILE A 859 -21.14 30.30 50.70
CA ILE A 859 -20.06 31.26 50.46
C ILE A 859 -20.60 32.68 50.41
N HIS A 860 -20.00 33.57 51.18
CA HIS A 860 -20.40 34.97 51.17
C HIS A 860 -20.07 35.62 49.81
N GLY A 861 -21.07 36.14 49.09
CA GLY A 861 -20.94 36.62 47.71
C GLY A 861 -19.91 37.73 47.45
N THR A 862 -19.44 38.45 48.49
CA THR A 862 -18.40 39.49 48.35
C THR A 862 -17.08 39.17 49.04
N THR A 863 -17.08 38.40 50.14
CA THR A 863 -15.84 38.10 50.87
C THR A 863 -15.29 36.72 50.54
N LEU A 864 -16.08 35.90 49.86
CA LEU A 864 -15.74 34.53 49.43
C LEU A 864 -15.33 33.64 50.62
N GLN A 865 -15.80 33.96 51.83
CA GLN A 865 -15.49 33.20 53.04
C GLN A 865 -16.63 32.25 53.41
N LEU A 866 -16.26 31.14 54.06
CA LEU A 866 -17.19 30.20 54.67
C LEU A 866 -17.79 30.76 55.98
N PRO A 867 -18.99 30.31 56.39
CA PRO A 867 -19.58 30.70 57.65
C PRO A 867 -18.82 30.07 58.81
N ARG A 868 -18.01 30.88 59.50
CA ARG A 868 -17.14 30.43 60.60
C ARG A 868 -17.74 30.65 61.99
N LEU A 869 -18.67 31.60 62.12
CA LEU A 869 -19.23 31.98 63.42
C LEU A 869 -20.46 31.13 63.73
N SER A 870 -20.35 30.24 64.72
CA SER A 870 -21.46 29.39 65.17
C SER A 870 -22.13 29.98 66.42
N CYS A 871 -23.46 30.05 66.42
CA CYS A 871 -24.20 30.42 67.62
C CYS A 871 -24.08 29.32 68.68
N ARG A 872 -23.74 29.68 69.92
CA ARG A 872 -23.56 28.70 71.00
C ARG A 872 -24.83 27.92 71.34
N THR A 873 -26.02 28.53 71.18
CA THR A 873 -27.29 27.87 71.50
C THR A 873 -27.79 26.98 70.36
N CYS A 874 -28.02 27.55 69.16
CA CYS A 874 -28.63 26.80 68.06
C CYS A 874 -27.61 26.13 67.12
N ARG A 875 -26.31 26.31 67.36
CA ARG A 875 -25.17 25.75 66.60
C ARG A 875 -25.08 26.14 65.12
N LYS A 876 -26.08 26.85 64.59
CA LYS A 876 -26.08 27.35 63.21
C LYS A 876 -24.96 28.36 62.97
N LYS A 877 -24.36 28.27 61.77
CA LYS A 877 -23.19 29.04 61.36
C LYS A 877 -23.58 30.24 60.51
N PHE A 878 -22.77 31.29 60.60
CA PHE A 878 -22.96 32.55 59.90
C PHE A 878 -21.63 33.08 59.34
N HIS A 879 -21.68 33.78 58.21
CA HIS A 879 -20.53 34.58 57.76
C HIS A 879 -20.30 35.71 58.76
N SER A 880 -19.02 36.03 59.02
CA SER A 880 -18.64 37.12 59.90
C SER A 880 -19.31 38.42 59.46
N THR A 881 -19.23 38.75 58.18
CA THR A 881 -19.83 39.96 57.58
C THR A 881 -21.35 40.00 57.68
N CYS A 882 -22.06 38.90 57.38
CA CYS A 882 -23.51 38.82 57.54
C CYS A 882 -23.92 39.06 59.00
N LEU A 883 -23.23 38.42 59.93
CA LEU A 883 -23.54 38.52 61.35
C LEU A 883 -23.20 39.90 61.92
N TYR A 884 -22.04 40.48 61.56
CA TYR A 884 -21.69 41.83 61.95
C TYR A 884 -22.69 42.87 61.42
N LYS A 885 -23.11 42.73 60.15
CA LYS A 885 -24.14 43.59 59.55
C LYS A 885 -25.49 43.42 60.25
N TRP A 886 -25.83 42.21 60.67
CA TRP A 886 -27.02 41.95 61.46
C TRP A 886 -26.96 42.65 62.83
N PHE A 887 -25.85 42.54 63.55
CA PHE A 887 -25.67 43.20 64.84
C PHE A 887 -25.71 44.73 64.73
N SER A 888 -25.07 45.30 63.71
CA SER A 888 -25.08 46.74 63.49
C SER A 888 -26.48 47.27 63.17
N THR A 889 -27.27 46.53 62.37
CA THR A 889 -28.60 46.98 61.94
C THR A 889 -29.66 46.75 63.03
N SER A 890 -29.55 45.66 63.82
CA SER A 890 -30.51 45.32 64.88
C SER A 890 -30.20 45.98 66.23
N GLN A 891 -29.05 46.62 66.37
CA GLN A 891 -28.52 47.20 67.63
C GLN A 891 -28.44 46.21 68.80
N LYS A 892 -28.45 44.90 68.52
CA LYS A 892 -28.38 43.83 69.51
C LYS A 892 -27.47 42.72 69.00
N SER A 893 -26.58 42.23 69.86
CA SER A 893 -25.70 41.10 69.57
C SER A 893 -26.40 39.76 69.79
N SER A 894 -27.62 39.61 69.26
CA SER A 894 -28.43 38.40 69.38
C SER A 894 -28.50 37.62 68.08
N CYS A 895 -28.53 36.28 68.19
CA CYS A 895 -28.60 35.36 67.08
C CYS A 895 -29.88 35.60 66.24
N PRO A 896 -29.77 35.73 64.90
CA PRO A 896 -30.91 35.95 64.02
C PRO A 896 -32.00 34.86 64.12
N LEU A 897 -31.60 33.62 64.45
CA LEU A 897 -32.52 32.48 64.51
C LEU A 897 -33.12 32.27 65.89
N CYS A 898 -32.29 32.11 66.92
CA CYS A 898 -32.77 31.76 68.27
C CYS A 898 -32.91 32.96 69.22
N ARG A 899 -32.54 34.17 68.78
CA ARG A 899 -32.63 35.43 69.52
C ARG A 899 -31.87 35.49 70.86
N ASN A 900 -31.13 34.46 71.24
CA ASN A 900 -30.20 34.48 72.36
C ASN A 900 -28.97 35.33 72.05
N LEU A 901 -28.29 35.82 73.10
CA LEU A 901 -27.01 36.50 72.96
C LEU A 901 -26.01 35.57 72.26
N PHE A 902 -25.34 36.08 71.22
CA PHE A 902 -24.57 35.25 70.27
C PHE A 902 -23.29 34.65 70.86
#